data_AF-A0A385PZQ2-F1
#
_entry.id   AF-A0A385PZQ2-F1
#
_cell.length_a   1.000
_cell.length_b   1.000
_cell.length_c   1.000
_cell.angle_alpha   90.00
_cell.angle_beta   90.00
_cell.angle_gamma   90.00
#
_symmetry.space_group_name_H-M   'P 1'
#
loop_
_entity.id
_entity.type
_entity.pdbx_description
1 polymer ?
#
loop_
_entity_poly.entity_id
_entity_poly.type
_entity_poly.pdbx_seq_one_letter_code
_entity_poly.pdbx_strand_id
1 'polypeptide(L)'
;MKKFNGKSVFLGLAAATIISSNAYAGIEGWKFEGNNWKYYKEDKALKAWQQLNNKWYFFNEDGSLKTGWHLDATNNWYFLDSSKNSNEGMLLSGWQWIDGYCYYFENIDKSTLGRMYVNTVVNGYRIDATGRWTNEKGVEYYEAGKGIITVNTLQGSLNTGKKSSGGGSSGKGGGLGKSGESGKGGSSIGGIGGKTGINQGDNNDTSNQSLIVEENSTVNNADQTKSVEKTKGDQKSEQNNSNEVNTTEGGQNKSGMTNNTSEYTYNKPTVNKENEDEKTNTTQDNKVSDSTSNDLSKTKDTQTNTNDSDIKSATASNAEIQKEEEHKNTETTNSSEKNKNTEQQNKSEENIVESDQDKANRIKSSLTTVKNDNVVQYTNEDGEIRTIIWAKGINGPTMGEGGDFHKEITNAGSDTYIDYKTSFTTGDGWYDVNKTRAGGNVDVDKNLCFGAVSSNMLHWWFEQNIEYIDRYIVKNGDIIRANRKISDLKYSFKSQQNSAIFELFKVLFGNNEKGFYTDLLMDLFINGYTPKTGGGTNIERDDLTPDSRGGFFYDVFKGEKLTDRTYGGSYEALGDKLKEVLGEAGLIGISHKAFKNSNHIVTLWGAEYDLNGKLIAVYISDSDDQNETEDERDLGMKRYEVRNVGGVAKLSTNQTNKSSGSAIGYLHILYLGTTQWENYFK
;
A
#
# COMPACT_ATOMS: atom_id res chain seq x y z
N MET A 1 5.93 16.46 -72.95
CA MET A 1 4.48 16.58 -73.21
C MET A 1 3.75 15.34 -72.70
N LYS A 2 2.46 15.45 -72.33
CA LYS A 2 1.35 14.46 -72.47
C LYS A 2 1.73 12.98 -72.65
N LYS A 3 1.18 12.00 -71.92
CA LYS A 3 -0.15 11.89 -71.27
C LYS A 3 -0.13 10.77 -70.20
N PHE A 4 -0.88 10.93 -69.12
CA PHE A 4 -1.39 9.80 -68.31
C PHE A 4 -2.71 9.28 -68.89
N ASN A 5 -2.99 7.99 -68.71
CA ASN A 5 -4.35 7.44 -68.81
C ASN A 5 -4.42 6.10 -68.05
N GLY A 6 -5.44 5.91 -67.20
CA GLY A 6 -5.66 4.66 -66.47
C GLY A 6 -6.23 4.88 -65.06
N LYS A 7 -7.56 4.84 -64.92
CA LYS A 7 -8.25 4.77 -63.62
C LYS A 7 -8.60 3.31 -63.30
N SER A 8 -8.56 2.92 -62.03
CA SER A 8 -9.59 2.10 -61.36
C SER A 8 -9.39 2.07 -59.84
N VAL A 9 -10.39 1.58 -59.11
CA VAL A 9 -10.65 1.90 -57.69
C VAL A 9 -10.64 0.64 -56.80
N PHE A 10 -10.20 0.83 -55.54
CA PHE A 10 -10.33 0.01 -54.32
C PHE A 10 -11.08 -1.34 -54.38
N LEU A 11 -10.42 -2.38 -53.83
CA LEU A 11 -11.07 -3.36 -52.93
C LEU A 11 -10.05 -4.21 -52.13
N GLY A 12 -10.21 -4.22 -50.79
CA GLY A 12 -9.97 -5.39 -49.93
C GLY A 12 -8.54 -5.86 -49.57
N LEU A 13 -8.23 -5.82 -48.26
CA LEU A 13 -7.23 -6.62 -47.53
C LEU A 13 -5.76 -6.62 -48.01
N ALA A 14 -4.91 -5.93 -47.24
CA ALA A 14 -3.52 -6.31 -47.05
C ALA A 14 -3.22 -6.35 -45.54
N ALA A 15 -3.00 -7.57 -45.00
CA ALA A 15 -2.47 -7.72 -43.66
C ALA A 15 -1.01 -7.21 -43.66
N ALA A 16 -0.67 -6.33 -42.71
CA ALA A 16 0.65 -5.74 -42.64
C ALA A 16 1.69 -6.77 -42.16
N THR A 17 2.48 -7.31 -43.09
CA THR A 17 3.76 -7.96 -42.79
C THR A 17 4.76 -6.89 -42.34
N ILE A 18 4.74 -6.58 -41.04
CA ILE A 18 5.80 -5.80 -40.42
C ILE A 18 7.05 -6.68 -40.32
N ILE A 19 8.18 -6.12 -40.75
CA ILE A 19 9.47 -6.79 -40.83
C ILE A 19 9.97 -7.13 -39.42
N SER A 20 10.31 -8.39 -39.21
CA SER A 20 10.76 -8.94 -37.93
C SER A 20 12.16 -8.42 -37.54
N SER A 21 12.23 -7.55 -36.55
CA SER A 21 13.41 -7.39 -35.71
C SER A 21 13.38 -8.42 -34.58
N ASN A 22 14.29 -9.39 -34.61
CA ASN A 22 14.48 -10.33 -33.50
C ASN A 22 15.17 -9.63 -32.32
N ALA A 23 14.41 -8.89 -31.52
CA ALA A 23 14.75 -8.72 -30.12
C ALA A 23 14.40 -10.02 -29.42
N TYR A 24 15.40 -10.76 -28.94
CA TYR A 24 15.20 -11.93 -28.07
C TYR A 24 14.80 -11.42 -26.67
N ALA A 25 13.56 -10.96 -26.55
CA ALA A 25 12.97 -10.56 -25.29
C ALA A 25 12.68 -11.82 -24.47
N GLY A 26 13.69 -12.28 -23.72
CA GLY A 26 13.52 -13.35 -22.74
C GLY A 26 12.42 -12.98 -21.74
N ILE A 27 11.66 -13.98 -21.31
CA ILE A 27 10.48 -13.73 -20.46
C ILE A 27 10.95 -13.42 -19.05
N GLU A 28 11.03 -12.12 -18.72
CA GLU A 28 11.29 -11.66 -17.36
C GLU A 28 9.99 -11.58 -16.53
N GLY A 29 10.02 -12.13 -15.31
CA GLY A 29 8.92 -11.98 -14.35
C GLY A 29 8.66 -13.19 -13.45
N TRP A 30 7.70 -13.01 -12.56
CA TRP A 30 7.22 -14.05 -11.63
C TRP A 30 6.39 -15.12 -12.35
N LYS A 31 6.61 -16.38 -11.98
CA LYS A 31 5.88 -17.54 -12.50
C LYS A 31 5.60 -18.53 -11.37
N PHE A 32 4.35 -18.98 -11.25
CA PHE A 32 3.96 -19.98 -10.24
C PHE A 32 4.00 -21.38 -10.86
N GLU A 33 4.94 -22.22 -10.41
CA GLU A 33 5.19 -23.56 -10.96
C GLU A 33 5.47 -24.56 -9.83
N GLY A 34 4.93 -25.78 -9.92
CA GLY A 34 5.20 -26.81 -8.92
C GLY A 34 4.84 -26.39 -7.48
N ASN A 35 3.75 -25.63 -7.34
CA ASN A 35 3.28 -25.04 -6.07
C ASN A 35 4.27 -24.07 -5.40
N ASN A 36 5.18 -23.48 -6.17
CA ASN A 36 6.14 -22.48 -5.68
C ASN A 36 6.22 -21.31 -6.68
N TRP A 37 6.48 -20.11 -6.17
CA TRP A 37 6.87 -18.98 -7.02
C TRP A 37 8.31 -19.16 -7.50
N LYS A 38 8.59 -18.72 -8.73
CA LYS A 38 9.93 -18.54 -9.30
C LYS A 38 9.98 -17.18 -10.00
N TYR A 39 11.15 -16.57 -10.09
CA TYR A 39 11.35 -15.39 -10.95
C TYR A 39 12.29 -15.76 -12.08
N TYR A 40 11.88 -15.48 -13.32
CA TYR A 40 12.69 -15.70 -14.51
C TYR A 40 13.29 -14.38 -14.99
N LYS A 41 14.54 -14.43 -15.46
CA LYS A 41 15.23 -13.33 -16.16
C LYS A 41 16.13 -13.96 -17.21
N GLU A 42 16.10 -13.46 -18.44
CA GLU A 42 16.82 -14.06 -19.58
C GLU A 42 16.57 -15.58 -19.71
N ASP A 43 15.29 -15.98 -19.59
CA ASP A 43 14.80 -17.36 -19.64
C ASP A 43 15.42 -18.32 -18.59
N LYS A 44 16.06 -17.79 -17.54
CA LYS A 44 16.62 -18.55 -16.42
C LYS A 44 15.91 -18.20 -15.12
N ALA A 45 15.60 -19.20 -14.31
CA ALA A 45 15.12 -18.97 -12.94
C ALA A 45 16.26 -18.41 -12.07
N LEU A 46 15.99 -17.31 -11.37
CA LEU A 46 16.93 -16.70 -10.42
C LEU A 46 17.16 -17.57 -9.19
N LYS A 47 18.28 -17.35 -8.50
CA LYS A 47 18.77 -18.13 -7.36
C LYS A 47 19.44 -17.24 -6.32
N ALA A 48 19.54 -17.72 -5.08
CA ALA A 48 20.09 -17.00 -3.93
C ALA A 48 19.37 -15.66 -3.67
N TRP A 49 20.03 -14.74 -2.96
CA TRP A 49 19.55 -13.39 -2.73
C TRP A 49 19.40 -12.60 -4.04
N GLN A 50 18.25 -11.97 -4.22
CA GLN A 50 17.94 -11.13 -5.38
C GLN A 50 17.18 -9.90 -4.92
N GLN A 51 17.57 -8.73 -5.43
CA GLN A 51 16.80 -7.50 -5.25
C GLN A 51 15.94 -7.27 -6.48
N LEU A 52 14.62 -7.29 -6.30
CA LEU A 52 13.62 -7.14 -7.37
C LEU A 52 12.65 -6.03 -6.96
N ASN A 53 12.55 -4.97 -7.76
CA ASN A 53 11.73 -3.78 -7.48
C ASN A 53 12.01 -3.22 -6.06
N ASN A 54 13.29 -2.97 -5.77
CA ASN A 54 13.87 -2.55 -4.48
C ASN A 54 13.66 -3.51 -3.28
N LYS A 55 12.81 -4.53 -3.38
CA LYS A 55 12.56 -5.55 -2.36
C LYS A 55 13.54 -6.71 -2.47
N TRP A 56 14.00 -7.24 -1.34
CA TRP A 56 14.88 -8.41 -1.31
C TRP A 56 14.08 -9.70 -1.20
N TYR A 57 14.48 -10.71 -1.96
CA TYR A 57 13.92 -12.05 -1.97
C TYR A 57 15.07 -13.07 -1.93
N PHE A 58 14.80 -14.28 -1.44
CA PHE A 58 15.73 -15.40 -1.54
C PHE A 58 15.13 -16.53 -2.37
N PHE A 59 15.87 -17.02 -3.37
CA PHE A 59 15.49 -18.16 -4.19
C PHE A 59 16.40 -19.36 -3.89
N ASN A 60 15.81 -20.55 -3.72
CA ASN A 60 16.55 -21.80 -3.54
C ASN A 60 17.30 -22.20 -4.82
N GLU A 61 18.16 -23.22 -4.75
CA GLU A 61 18.98 -23.67 -5.90
C GLU A 61 18.16 -24.19 -7.10
N ASP A 62 16.91 -24.61 -6.88
CA ASP A 62 15.96 -25.02 -7.93
C ASP A 62 15.18 -23.83 -8.52
N GLY A 63 15.44 -22.61 -8.03
CA GLY A 63 14.75 -21.37 -8.40
C GLY A 63 13.41 -21.13 -7.71
N SER A 64 13.01 -21.96 -6.74
CA SER A 64 11.82 -21.71 -5.92
C SER A 64 12.04 -20.58 -4.93
N LEU A 65 11.03 -19.72 -4.76
CA LEU A 65 11.00 -18.65 -3.76
C LEU A 65 11.02 -19.25 -2.35
N LYS A 66 11.94 -18.79 -1.51
CA LYS A 66 11.98 -19.15 -0.10
C LYS A 66 11.08 -18.21 0.71
N THR A 67 10.32 -18.81 1.62
CA THR A 67 9.51 -18.12 2.63
C THR A 67 9.90 -18.61 4.03
N GLY A 68 9.54 -17.84 5.05
CA GLY A 68 9.84 -18.09 6.46
C GLY A 68 11.31 -17.89 6.82
N TRP A 69 11.72 -18.52 7.91
CA TRP A 69 13.08 -18.45 8.44
C TRP A 69 14.15 -18.93 7.44
N HIS A 70 15.21 -18.12 7.28
CA HIS A 70 16.42 -18.43 6.53
C HIS A 70 17.65 -18.25 7.42
N LEU A 71 18.51 -19.27 7.47
CA LEU A 71 19.83 -19.19 8.07
C LEU A 71 20.86 -19.16 6.93
N ASP A 72 21.73 -18.15 6.93
CA ASP A 72 22.80 -18.06 5.93
C ASP A 72 24.02 -18.91 6.31
N ALA A 73 25.01 -18.98 5.40
CA ALA A 73 26.25 -19.73 5.61
C ALA A 73 27.17 -19.17 6.71
N THR A 74 26.89 -17.97 7.21
CA THR A 74 27.62 -17.27 8.29
C THR A 74 26.87 -17.28 9.63
N ASN A 75 25.79 -18.07 9.74
CA ASN A 75 24.90 -18.20 10.90
C ASN A 75 24.06 -16.95 11.23
N ASN A 76 23.81 -16.05 10.27
CA ASN A 76 22.83 -14.99 10.42
C ASN A 76 21.43 -15.50 10.08
N TRP A 77 20.45 -15.19 10.94
CA TRP A 77 19.04 -15.43 10.64
C TRP A 77 18.41 -14.25 9.90
N TYR A 78 17.50 -14.58 9.00
CA TYR A 78 16.64 -13.67 8.25
C TYR A 78 15.22 -14.25 8.25
N PHE A 79 14.21 -13.39 8.06
CA PHE A 79 12.84 -13.85 7.82
C PHE A 79 12.32 -13.30 6.50
N LEU A 80 11.99 -14.23 5.60
CA LEU A 80 11.27 -13.94 4.37
C LEU A 80 9.79 -14.10 4.68
N ASP A 81 8.94 -13.13 4.32
CA ASP A 81 7.52 -13.17 4.66
C ASP A 81 6.88 -14.49 4.20
N SER A 82 6.12 -15.12 5.08
CA SER A 82 5.44 -16.40 4.81
C SER A 82 3.91 -16.26 4.73
N SER A 83 3.40 -15.06 4.95
CA SER A 83 2.01 -14.72 4.69
C SER A 83 1.68 -14.87 3.20
N LYS A 84 0.45 -15.32 2.90
CA LYS A 84 0.01 -15.62 1.52
C LYS A 84 -0.69 -14.41 0.90
N ASN A 85 0.00 -13.28 0.90
CA ASN A 85 -0.44 -12.00 0.35
C ASN A 85 0.59 -11.47 -0.68
N SER A 86 0.55 -10.18 -1.02
CA SER A 86 1.46 -9.53 -1.98
C SER A 86 2.92 -9.43 -1.53
N ASN A 87 3.22 -9.69 -0.25
CA ASN A 87 4.55 -9.61 0.33
C ASN A 87 5.25 -10.98 0.41
N GLU A 88 4.60 -12.08 -0.02
CA GLU A 88 5.15 -13.45 0.08
C GLU A 88 6.62 -13.52 -0.40
N GLY A 89 7.51 -13.96 0.49
CA GLY A 89 8.95 -14.12 0.23
C GLY A 89 9.79 -12.84 0.31
N MET A 90 9.19 -11.68 0.59
CA MET A 90 9.90 -10.43 0.83
C MET A 90 10.69 -10.48 2.14
N LEU A 91 11.93 -10.02 2.14
CA LEU A 91 12.75 -9.87 3.35
C LEU A 91 12.14 -8.84 4.30
N LEU A 92 11.92 -9.23 5.56
CA LEU A 92 11.48 -8.33 6.61
C LEU A 92 12.65 -7.58 7.27
N SER A 93 12.35 -6.39 7.78
CA SER A 93 13.25 -5.53 8.55
C SER A 93 12.51 -4.91 9.74
N GLY A 94 13.24 -4.38 10.72
CA GLY A 94 12.68 -3.72 11.91
C GLY A 94 12.06 -4.68 12.93
N TRP A 95 11.17 -4.17 13.78
CA TRP A 95 10.42 -4.97 14.76
C TRP A 95 9.32 -5.78 14.08
N GLN A 96 9.31 -7.10 14.29
CA GLN A 96 8.38 -8.02 13.64
C GLN A 96 7.82 -9.04 14.62
N TRP A 97 6.51 -9.26 14.58
CA TRP A 97 5.86 -10.35 15.32
C TRP A 97 5.77 -11.59 14.44
N ILE A 98 6.30 -12.71 14.92
CA ILE A 98 6.36 -14.01 14.22
C ILE A 98 6.00 -15.10 15.23
N ASP A 99 5.02 -15.94 14.90
CA ASP A 99 4.53 -17.03 15.76
C ASP A 99 4.19 -16.59 17.21
N GLY A 100 3.75 -15.34 17.38
CA GLY A 100 3.43 -14.74 18.67
C GLY A 100 4.60 -14.17 19.47
N TYR A 101 5.84 -14.28 18.99
CA TYR A 101 7.02 -13.63 19.60
C TYR A 101 7.44 -12.40 18.79
N CYS A 102 8.11 -11.44 19.44
CA CYS A 102 8.63 -10.25 18.78
C CYS A 102 10.15 -10.36 18.56
N TYR A 103 10.60 -10.03 17.35
CA TYR A 103 12.00 -10.08 16.89
C TYR A 103 12.41 -8.72 16.31
N TYR A 104 13.71 -8.44 16.25
CA TYR A 104 14.24 -7.30 15.50
C TYR A 104 15.18 -7.74 14.38
N PHE A 105 15.00 -7.14 13.21
CA PHE A 105 15.82 -7.34 12.03
C PHE A 105 16.44 -6.00 11.61
N GLU A 106 17.68 -6.00 11.14
CA GLU A 106 18.37 -4.81 10.63
C GLU A 106 17.52 -4.04 9.60
N ASN A 107 17.44 -2.72 9.71
CA ASN A 107 16.63 -1.86 8.86
C ASN A 107 17.32 -0.55 8.43
N ILE A 108 18.51 -0.25 8.95
CA ILE A 108 19.26 0.98 8.67
C ILE A 108 20.45 0.67 7.76
N ASP A 109 21.28 -0.32 8.13
CA ASP A 109 22.46 -0.69 7.36
C ASP A 109 22.09 -1.55 6.15
N LYS A 110 22.14 -0.95 4.95
CA LYS A 110 21.88 -1.63 3.66
C LYS A 110 22.79 -2.84 3.42
N SER A 111 23.97 -2.92 4.04
CA SER A 111 24.90 -4.04 3.89
C SER A 111 24.57 -5.25 4.78
N THR A 112 23.79 -5.04 5.85
CA THR A 112 23.35 -6.11 6.76
C THR A 112 21.83 -6.20 6.93
N LEU A 113 21.08 -5.51 6.06
CA LEU A 113 19.61 -5.42 6.02
C LEU A 113 18.91 -6.77 6.22
N GLY A 114 17.89 -6.77 7.08
CA GLY A 114 17.09 -7.95 7.40
C GLY A 114 17.78 -9.00 8.26
N ARG A 115 19.03 -8.80 8.71
CA ARG A 115 19.69 -9.70 9.67
C ARG A 115 19.04 -9.57 11.04
N MET A 116 18.64 -10.70 11.62
CA MET A 116 18.10 -10.79 12.97
C MET A 116 19.14 -10.42 14.02
N TYR A 117 18.76 -9.57 14.97
CA TYR A 117 19.57 -9.20 16.13
C TYR A 117 19.47 -10.29 17.22
N VAL A 118 20.56 -10.55 17.94
CA VAL A 118 20.64 -11.50 19.06
C VAL A 118 21.56 -10.96 20.16
N ASN A 119 21.32 -11.31 21.42
CA ASN A 119 22.14 -10.95 22.60
C ASN A 119 22.49 -9.45 22.68
N THR A 120 21.50 -8.58 22.50
CA THR A 120 21.72 -7.15 22.29
C THR A 120 20.55 -6.30 22.80
N VAL A 121 20.65 -4.98 22.68
CA VAL A 121 19.60 -4.02 23.07
C VAL A 121 19.33 -3.10 21.89
N VAL A 122 18.06 -3.03 21.46
CA VAL A 122 17.61 -2.16 20.38
C VAL A 122 16.60 -1.18 20.94
N ASN A 123 16.87 0.12 20.86
CA ASN A 123 15.99 1.20 21.35
C ASN A 123 15.51 0.99 22.81
N GLY A 124 16.39 0.46 23.67
CA GLY A 124 16.10 0.13 25.08
C GLY A 124 15.51 -1.27 25.32
N TYR A 125 15.06 -1.97 24.28
CA TYR A 125 14.45 -3.29 24.38
C TYR A 125 15.50 -4.41 24.28
N ARG A 126 15.49 -5.35 25.24
CA ARG A 126 16.46 -6.45 25.32
C ARG A 126 16.09 -7.59 24.39
N ILE A 127 17.04 -8.04 23.59
CA ILE A 127 16.90 -9.18 22.68
C ILE A 127 17.82 -10.30 23.14
N ASP A 128 17.26 -11.48 23.35
CA ASP A 128 17.96 -12.64 23.91
C ASP A 128 18.83 -13.40 22.89
N ALA A 129 19.37 -14.55 23.30
CA ALA A 129 20.17 -15.41 22.43
C ALA A 129 19.39 -16.09 21.29
N THR A 130 18.05 -16.08 21.35
CA THR A 130 17.16 -16.65 20.32
C THR A 130 16.60 -15.59 19.36
N GLY A 131 16.91 -14.30 19.61
CA GLY A 131 16.42 -13.16 18.83
C GLY A 131 15.10 -12.57 19.32
N ARG A 132 14.58 -13.06 20.45
CA ARG A 132 13.29 -12.66 21.01
C ARG A 132 13.42 -11.46 21.94
N TRP A 133 12.45 -10.55 21.84
CA TRP A 133 12.27 -9.48 22.80
C TRP A 133 11.93 -10.05 24.19
N THR A 134 12.67 -9.58 25.19
CA THR A 134 12.49 -9.92 26.61
C THR A 134 12.28 -8.66 27.46
N ASN A 135 11.62 -8.83 28.60
CA ASN A 135 11.56 -7.80 29.64
C ASN A 135 12.85 -7.75 30.49
N GLU A 136 12.92 -6.83 31.45
CA GLU A 136 14.09 -6.65 32.32
C GLU A 136 14.48 -7.90 33.13
N LYS A 137 13.53 -8.83 33.32
CA LYS A 137 13.71 -10.10 34.05
C LYS A 137 14.08 -11.25 33.11
N GLY A 138 14.31 -10.99 31.82
CA GLY A 138 14.66 -11.99 30.81
C GLY A 138 13.49 -12.87 30.35
N VAL A 139 12.24 -12.49 30.66
CA VAL A 139 11.06 -13.24 30.20
C VAL A 139 10.67 -12.75 28.81
N GLU A 140 10.51 -13.69 27.88
CA GLU A 140 10.09 -13.44 26.49
C GLU A 140 8.69 -12.79 26.44
N TYR A 141 8.53 -11.79 25.58
CA TYR A 141 7.19 -11.28 25.23
C TYR A 141 6.52 -12.23 24.23
N TYR A 142 5.38 -12.79 24.63
CA TYR A 142 4.59 -13.72 23.83
C TYR A 142 3.11 -13.33 23.84
N GLU A 143 2.49 -13.30 22.65
CA GLU A 143 1.07 -13.06 22.44
C GLU A 143 0.53 -14.04 21.40
N ALA A 144 -0.30 -14.99 21.84
CA ALA A 144 -0.73 -16.11 21.00
C ALA A 144 -1.51 -15.65 19.76
N GLY A 145 -1.06 -16.07 18.58
CA GLY A 145 -1.69 -15.73 17.30
C GLY A 145 -1.28 -14.36 16.74
N LYS A 146 -0.36 -13.63 17.38
CA LYS A 146 0.10 -12.32 16.90
C LYS A 146 1.17 -12.42 15.82
N GLY A 147 1.02 -11.60 14.78
CA GLY A 147 1.99 -11.46 13.71
C GLY A 147 1.94 -12.60 12.68
N ILE A 148 3.06 -12.83 12.00
CA ILE A 148 3.13 -13.81 10.91
C ILE A 148 3.15 -15.22 11.50
N ILE A 149 2.12 -16.01 11.18
CA ILE A 149 1.96 -17.40 11.63
C ILE A 149 2.67 -18.32 10.64
N THR A 150 3.71 -19.02 11.09
CA THR A 150 4.42 -20.01 10.26
C THR A 150 3.70 -21.36 10.29
N VAL A 151 3.95 -22.20 9.27
CA VAL A 151 3.30 -23.52 9.17
C VAL A 151 3.59 -24.47 10.36
N ASN A 152 4.62 -24.17 11.16
CA ASN A 152 4.97 -24.97 12.34
C ASN A 152 4.03 -24.76 13.53
N THR A 153 3.44 -23.58 13.71
CA THR A 153 2.49 -23.31 14.83
C THR A 153 1.10 -23.90 14.58
N LEU A 154 0.70 -24.09 13.32
CA LEU A 154 -0.56 -24.75 12.96
C LEU A 154 -0.64 -26.22 13.45
N GLN A 155 0.49 -26.91 13.57
CA GLN A 155 0.54 -28.26 14.15
C GLN A 155 0.57 -28.26 15.69
N GLY A 156 0.96 -27.16 16.33
CA GLY A 156 0.87 -26.98 17.78
C GLY A 156 -0.57 -26.73 18.24
N SER A 157 -1.33 -25.91 17.49
CA SER A 157 -2.68 -25.49 17.87
C SER A 157 -3.76 -26.59 17.80
N LEU A 158 -3.48 -27.71 17.11
CA LEU A 158 -4.41 -28.85 17.01
C LEU A 158 -4.33 -29.83 18.20
N ASN A 159 -3.36 -29.69 19.11
CA ASN A 159 -3.09 -30.67 20.17
C ASN A 159 -3.39 -30.20 21.62
N THR A 160 -3.91 -28.99 21.83
CA THR A 160 -4.33 -28.50 23.17
C THR A 160 -5.81 -28.76 23.48
N GLY A 161 -6.48 -29.58 22.68
CA GLY A 161 -7.93 -29.85 22.73
C GLY A 161 -8.39 -31.10 23.47
N LYS A 162 -7.62 -31.69 24.41
CA LYS A 162 -8.11 -32.66 25.43
C LYS A 162 -7.04 -33.15 26.42
N LYS A 163 -7.16 -32.79 27.69
CA LYS A 163 -7.31 -33.70 28.86
C LYS A 163 -7.16 -32.96 30.19
N SER A 164 -8.14 -33.14 31.08
CA SER A 164 -7.95 -32.89 32.51
C SER A 164 -7.32 -34.12 33.19
N SER A 165 -6.67 -33.87 34.33
CA SER A 165 -6.52 -34.78 35.48
C SER A 165 -5.97 -36.21 35.26
N GLY A 166 -4.76 -36.47 35.78
CA GLY A 166 -4.23 -37.82 36.02
C GLY A 166 -2.71 -37.80 36.21
N GLY A 167 -2.23 -37.93 37.45
CA GLY A 167 -0.79 -37.88 37.76
C GLY A 167 -0.09 -39.24 37.70
N GLY A 168 1.25 -39.23 37.82
CA GLY A 168 2.02 -40.42 38.20
C GLY A 168 3.14 -40.88 37.24
N SER A 169 4.37 -40.46 37.56
CA SER A 169 5.64 -41.23 37.49
C SER A 169 6.14 -41.90 36.19
N SER A 170 7.35 -41.49 35.78
CA SER A 170 8.50 -42.32 35.35
C SER A 170 8.37 -43.42 34.26
N GLY A 171 9.14 -43.29 33.17
CA GLY A 171 9.45 -44.42 32.26
C GLY A 171 10.53 -44.08 31.22
N LYS A 172 11.55 -44.96 31.04
CA LYS A 172 12.69 -44.83 30.12
C LYS A 172 12.46 -45.58 28.80
N GLY A 173 13.11 -45.12 27.71
CA GLY A 173 13.32 -45.85 26.45
C GLY A 173 12.17 -45.74 25.44
N GLY A 174 12.37 -45.80 24.11
CA GLY A 174 13.58 -46.01 23.31
C GLY A 174 13.33 -47.03 22.20
N GLY A 175 13.71 -46.75 20.93
CA GLY A 175 13.66 -47.75 19.84
C GLY A 175 13.27 -47.21 18.45
N LEU A 176 13.98 -47.70 17.42
CA LEU A 176 13.81 -47.36 16.00
C LEU A 176 12.79 -48.24 15.24
N GLY A 177 12.38 -47.79 14.04
CA GLY A 177 11.79 -48.57 12.94
C GLY A 177 10.79 -47.70 12.15
N LYS A 178 10.95 -47.27 10.89
CA LYS A 178 11.59 -47.75 9.63
C LYS A 178 10.73 -48.74 8.83
N SER A 179 10.50 -48.39 7.54
CA SER A 179 9.73 -49.12 6.48
C SER A 179 8.23 -49.34 6.74
N GLY A 180 7.35 -49.42 5.73
CA GLY A 180 7.53 -49.21 4.29
C GLY A 180 6.23 -49.37 3.48
N GLU A 181 6.21 -48.70 2.33
CA GLU A 181 5.73 -49.14 1.01
C GLU A 181 4.23 -49.35 0.62
N SER A 182 3.89 -48.72 -0.51
CA SER A 182 3.07 -49.13 -1.67
C SER A 182 1.71 -49.86 -1.52
N GLY A 183 0.69 -49.31 -2.20
CA GLY A 183 -0.60 -49.98 -2.45
C GLY A 183 -1.47 -49.21 -3.47
N LYS A 184 -1.39 -49.57 -4.76
CA LYS A 184 -2.33 -49.10 -5.80
C LYS A 184 -3.63 -49.90 -5.77
N GLY A 185 -4.76 -49.25 -6.00
CA GLY A 185 -6.02 -49.90 -6.33
C GLY A 185 -7.09 -48.87 -6.71
N GLY A 186 -7.71 -49.03 -7.86
CA GLY A 186 -8.83 -48.17 -8.28
C GLY A 186 -9.89 -48.99 -9.01
N SER A 187 -11.16 -48.57 -8.90
CA SER A 187 -12.24 -48.84 -9.84
C SER A 187 -13.49 -48.05 -9.48
N SER A 188 -14.45 -48.02 -10.38
CA SER A 188 -15.51 -47.01 -10.51
C SER A 188 -16.93 -47.57 -10.40
N ILE A 189 -17.91 -46.66 -10.50
CA ILE A 189 -19.35 -46.87 -10.78
C ILE A 189 -20.26 -47.14 -9.57
N GLY A 190 -21.35 -46.36 -9.50
CA GLY A 190 -22.48 -46.59 -8.60
C GLY A 190 -23.38 -45.36 -8.48
N GLY A 191 -24.35 -45.20 -9.40
CA GLY A 191 -25.40 -44.19 -9.28
C GLY A 191 -26.79 -44.82 -9.30
N ILE A 192 -27.75 -44.24 -8.56
CA ILE A 192 -29.20 -44.47 -8.63
C ILE A 192 -29.88 -43.22 -8.04
N GLY A 193 -31.01 -42.81 -8.62
CA GLY A 193 -31.81 -41.67 -8.13
C GLY A 193 -33.16 -42.08 -7.52
N GLY A 194 -33.88 -41.10 -6.98
CA GLY A 194 -35.25 -41.26 -6.45
C GLY A 194 -36.01 -39.94 -6.51
N LYS A 195 -37.32 -39.99 -6.78
CA LYS A 195 -38.19 -38.84 -7.10
C LYS A 195 -39.47 -38.86 -6.25
N THR A 196 -40.26 -37.77 -6.31
CA THR A 196 -41.64 -37.57 -5.79
C THR A 196 -41.79 -37.25 -4.28
N GLY A 197 -42.71 -36.36 -3.86
CA GLY A 197 -43.51 -35.41 -4.65
C GLY A 197 -44.61 -34.66 -3.87
N ILE A 198 -45.21 -33.65 -4.54
CA ILE A 198 -46.58 -33.11 -4.40
C ILE A 198 -46.97 -32.36 -3.10
N ASN A 199 -47.31 -31.07 -3.23
CA ASN A 199 -48.66 -30.60 -2.88
C ASN A 199 -49.09 -29.36 -3.69
N GLN A 200 -50.40 -29.21 -3.91
CA GLN A 200 -51.04 -28.21 -4.79
C GLN A 200 -52.27 -27.64 -4.09
N GLY A 201 -52.66 -26.39 -4.37
CA GLY A 201 -53.87 -25.79 -3.81
C GLY A 201 -54.22 -24.44 -4.44
N ASP A 202 -55.22 -24.45 -5.33
CA ASP A 202 -55.75 -23.28 -6.02
C ASP A 202 -56.84 -22.54 -5.21
N ASN A 203 -57.05 -21.24 -5.43
CA ASN A 203 -58.24 -20.70 -6.13
C ASN A 203 -58.48 -19.17 -6.00
N ASN A 204 -58.91 -18.60 -7.14
CA ASN A 204 -59.91 -17.54 -7.34
C ASN A 204 -59.68 -16.06 -6.97
N ASP A 205 -59.71 -15.22 -8.02
CA ASP A 205 -60.65 -14.12 -8.33
C ASP A 205 -60.88 -12.96 -7.32
N THR A 206 -61.17 -11.71 -7.73
CA THR A 206 -61.67 -11.20 -9.02
C THR A 206 -61.22 -9.75 -9.31
N SER A 207 -61.40 -9.34 -10.57
CA SER A 207 -61.28 -8.00 -11.17
C SER A 207 -61.73 -6.76 -10.38
N ASN A 208 -61.12 -5.60 -10.69
CA ASN A 208 -61.89 -4.41 -11.08
C ASN A 208 -61.15 -3.47 -12.06
N GLN A 209 -61.89 -2.82 -12.96
CA GLN A 209 -61.41 -1.93 -14.03
C GLN A 209 -61.91 -0.48 -13.85
N SER A 210 -61.07 0.49 -14.23
CA SER A 210 -61.43 1.87 -14.67
C SER A 210 -60.11 2.56 -15.08
N LEU A 211 -59.81 3.07 -16.30
CA LEU A 211 -60.57 3.83 -17.32
C LEU A 211 -61.24 5.08 -16.71
N ILE A 212 -61.10 6.32 -17.19
CA ILE A 212 -60.43 6.96 -18.35
C ILE A 212 -59.80 8.31 -17.86
N VAL A 213 -59.15 9.22 -18.61
CA VAL A 213 -59.25 9.66 -20.02
C VAL A 213 -57.87 10.12 -20.58
N GLU A 214 -57.80 10.19 -21.90
CA GLU A 214 -56.82 10.87 -22.77
C GLU A 214 -56.88 12.42 -22.71
N GLU A 215 -55.87 13.10 -23.27
CA GLU A 215 -56.14 14.12 -24.30
C GLU A 215 -55.03 14.17 -25.38
N ASN A 216 -55.41 14.50 -26.62
CA ASN A 216 -54.61 14.37 -27.85
C ASN A 216 -54.12 15.72 -28.40
N SER A 217 -52.98 15.71 -29.11
CA SER A 217 -52.80 16.44 -30.41
C SER A 217 -51.44 16.07 -31.04
N THR A 218 -51.32 15.28 -32.13
CA THR A 218 -51.60 15.57 -33.56
C THR A 218 -50.66 16.65 -34.15
N VAL A 219 -50.06 16.57 -35.37
CA VAL A 219 -50.31 15.69 -36.53
C VAL A 219 -49.28 15.88 -37.70
N ASN A 220 -49.23 14.93 -38.66
CA ASN A 220 -48.74 15.02 -40.07
C ASN A 220 -47.22 15.12 -40.42
N ASN A 221 -46.77 14.71 -41.64
CA ASN A 221 -47.13 13.60 -42.57
C ASN A 221 -46.16 13.56 -43.79
N ALA A 222 -46.25 12.47 -44.59
CA ALA A 222 -45.71 12.27 -45.96
C ALA A 222 -44.16 12.16 -46.12
N ASP A 223 -43.53 11.16 -46.80
CA ASP A 223 -43.84 10.39 -48.04
C ASP A 223 -43.62 11.27 -49.30
N GLN A 224 -42.87 10.95 -50.38
CA GLN A 224 -42.42 9.71 -51.06
C GLN A 224 -40.98 9.90 -51.67
N THR A 225 -40.30 9.04 -52.46
CA THR A 225 -40.72 8.05 -53.49
C THR A 225 -39.58 7.14 -54.00
N LYS A 226 -39.92 5.87 -54.35
CA LYS A 226 -39.42 5.03 -55.49
C LYS A 226 -37.94 4.54 -55.55
N SER A 227 -37.61 3.22 -55.53
CA SER A 227 -37.89 2.06 -56.43
C SER A 227 -36.88 1.91 -57.61
N VAL A 228 -36.41 0.74 -58.12
CA VAL A 228 -36.73 -0.70 -57.89
C VAL A 228 -35.67 -1.64 -58.57
N GLU A 229 -35.38 -2.83 -58.00
CA GLU A 229 -34.87 -4.11 -58.60
C GLU A 229 -33.54 -4.15 -59.45
N LYS A 230 -32.86 -5.30 -59.77
CA LYS A 230 -33.25 -6.73 -59.86
C LYS A 230 -32.09 -7.78 -59.84
N THR A 231 -32.14 -8.74 -58.90
CA THR A 231 -31.86 -10.23 -58.95
C THR A 231 -30.62 -10.94 -59.58
N LYS A 232 -30.33 -12.13 -58.98
CA LYS A 232 -29.65 -13.39 -59.43
C LYS A 232 -28.16 -13.56 -59.03
N GLY A 233 -27.69 -14.73 -58.58
CA GLY A 233 -28.36 -16.02 -58.32
C GLY A 233 -27.44 -17.07 -57.62
N ASP A 234 -27.99 -18.24 -57.26
CA ASP A 234 -27.44 -19.20 -56.27
C ASP A 234 -26.52 -20.34 -56.78
N GLN A 235 -25.62 -20.76 -55.87
CA GLN A 235 -25.18 -22.12 -55.46
C GLN A 235 -24.53 -23.21 -56.38
N LYS A 236 -23.48 -23.83 -55.77
CA LYS A 236 -23.14 -25.28 -55.60
C LYS A 236 -22.45 -26.14 -56.67
N SER A 237 -21.28 -26.70 -56.30
CA SER A 237 -20.97 -28.13 -55.99
C SER A 237 -19.43 -28.25 -55.82
N GLU A 238 -18.80 -28.84 -54.79
CA GLU A 238 -18.82 -30.22 -54.22
C GLU A 238 -18.40 -31.35 -55.17
N GLN A 239 -17.14 -31.85 -55.03
CA GLN A 239 -16.85 -33.23 -54.57
C GLN A 239 -15.34 -33.55 -54.38
N ASN A 240 -15.13 -34.61 -53.58
CA ASN A 240 -13.90 -35.29 -53.09
C ASN A 240 -12.87 -35.67 -54.22
N ASN A 241 -11.63 -36.13 -53.98
CA ASN A 241 -11.16 -37.06 -52.93
C ASN A 241 -9.60 -37.20 -52.84
N SER A 242 -9.09 -37.56 -51.64
CA SER A 242 -7.93 -38.46 -51.30
C SER A 242 -6.49 -38.35 -51.90
N ASN A 243 -5.49 -38.49 -50.99
CA ASN A 243 -4.14 -39.13 -51.12
C ASN A 243 -3.02 -38.40 -51.93
N GLU A 244 -1.69 -38.55 -51.71
CA GLU A 244 -0.77 -39.22 -50.72
C GLU A 244 0.61 -38.47 -50.81
N VAL A 245 1.36 -38.12 -49.76
CA VAL A 245 2.30 -38.88 -48.86
C VAL A 245 3.72 -39.19 -49.44
N ASN A 246 4.76 -38.66 -48.75
CA ASN A 246 6.21 -39.02 -48.72
C ASN A 246 7.04 -38.89 -50.03
N THR A 247 8.38 -38.69 -50.07
CA THR A 247 9.54 -39.24 -49.30
C THR A 247 10.76 -38.28 -49.37
N THR A 248 11.42 -37.87 -48.26
CA THR A 248 12.68 -38.36 -47.62
C THR A 248 14.07 -37.98 -48.22
N GLU A 249 15.00 -37.70 -47.30
CA GLU A 249 16.50 -37.84 -47.33
C GLU A 249 17.44 -36.88 -48.11
N GLY A 250 18.49 -36.41 -47.41
CA GLY A 250 19.88 -36.65 -47.86
C GLY A 250 20.89 -35.47 -47.92
N GLY A 251 21.99 -35.57 -47.14
CA GLY A 251 23.32 -34.98 -47.45
C GLY A 251 23.53 -33.47 -47.15
N GLN A 252 24.20 -33.07 -46.06
CA GLN A 252 25.65 -33.12 -45.74
C GLN A 252 26.57 -32.06 -46.40
N ASN A 253 27.07 -31.19 -45.52
CA ASN A 253 28.31 -30.38 -45.55
C ASN A 253 29.52 -30.97 -46.32
N LYS A 254 30.39 -30.09 -46.85
CA LYS A 254 31.78 -29.93 -46.31
C LYS A 254 32.61 -28.78 -46.93
N SER A 255 33.71 -28.49 -46.21
CA SER A 255 34.88 -27.67 -46.56
C SER A 255 34.82 -26.19 -46.15
N GLY A 256 35.78 -25.61 -45.40
CA GLY A 256 36.96 -26.21 -44.73
C GLY A 256 38.11 -25.19 -44.53
N MET A 257 38.99 -25.43 -43.54
CA MET A 257 40.28 -24.75 -43.26
C MET A 257 40.24 -23.30 -42.73
N THR A 258 41.10 -22.82 -41.79
CA THR A 258 41.92 -23.44 -40.70
C THR A 258 42.46 -22.32 -39.76
N ASN A 259 42.62 -22.63 -38.46
CA ASN A 259 43.68 -22.27 -37.47
C ASN A 259 44.44 -20.90 -37.58
N ASN A 260 44.85 -20.20 -36.50
CA ASN A 260 45.35 -20.70 -35.21
C ASN A 260 45.34 -19.67 -34.04
N THR A 261 45.42 -20.20 -32.80
CA THR A 261 45.67 -19.64 -31.45
C THR A 261 46.27 -18.23 -31.20
N SER A 262 45.84 -17.58 -30.11
CA SER A 262 46.66 -16.80 -29.16
C SER A 262 45.99 -16.69 -27.77
N GLU A 263 46.73 -16.91 -26.69
CA GLU A 263 46.29 -16.65 -25.29
C GLU A 263 46.54 -15.18 -24.91
N TYR A 264 45.70 -14.59 -24.05
CA TYR A 264 46.13 -13.48 -23.17
C TYR A 264 45.40 -13.50 -21.82
N THR A 265 46.18 -13.62 -20.75
CA THR A 265 45.78 -13.34 -19.36
C THR A 265 45.98 -11.85 -19.08
N TYR A 266 45.19 -11.22 -18.21
CA TYR A 266 45.50 -9.87 -17.71
C TYR A 266 45.42 -9.77 -16.19
N ASN A 267 46.37 -9.02 -15.62
CA ASN A 267 46.62 -8.91 -14.19
C ASN A 267 46.23 -7.53 -13.64
N LYS A 268 46.02 -7.53 -12.32
CA LYS A 268 45.90 -6.41 -11.38
C LYS A 268 46.92 -5.26 -11.61
N PRO A 269 46.53 -3.98 -11.49
CA PRO A 269 47.45 -2.85 -11.38
C PRO A 269 47.82 -2.53 -9.91
N THR A 270 49.02 -2.00 -9.67
CA THR A 270 49.47 -1.41 -8.40
C THR A 270 50.62 -0.44 -8.68
N VAL A 271 50.88 0.52 -7.76
CA VAL A 271 52.02 1.49 -7.70
C VAL A 271 52.10 2.54 -8.83
N ASN A 272 52.68 3.75 -8.64
CA ASN A 272 53.70 4.17 -7.66
C ASN A 272 53.62 5.65 -7.18
N LYS A 273 54.45 6.01 -6.19
CA LYS A 273 54.72 7.39 -5.69
C LYS A 273 55.97 8.01 -6.35
N GLU A 274 56.06 9.35 -6.36
CA GLU A 274 57.23 10.23 -6.09
C GLU A 274 56.74 11.69 -6.35
N ASN A 275 56.80 12.68 -5.42
CA ASN A 275 57.89 13.37 -4.71
C ASN A 275 58.42 14.63 -5.43
N GLU A 276 58.25 15.80 -4.81
CA GLU A 276 59.23 16.93 -4.86
C GLU A 276 59.01 17.88 -3.66
N ASP A 277 60.05 18.65 -3.28
CA ASP A 277 60.25 19.28 -1.97
C ASP A 277 59.87 20.78 -1.87
N GLU A 278 59.57 21.30 -0.66
CA GLU A 278 60.47 22.29 -0.01
C GLU A 278 60.22 22.58 1.50
N LYS A 279 61.32 22.98 2.14
CA LYS A 279 61.63 23.40 3.54
C LYS A 279 60.87 24.67 3.99
N THR A 280 60.84 25.20 5.23
CA THR A 280 61.27 24.93 6.65
C THR A 280 60.55 26.02 7.51
N ASN A 281 60.28 25.93 8.82
CA ASN A 281 61.25 25.90 9.94
C ASN A 281 60.57 25.73 11.34
N THR A 282 61.40 25.47 12.35
CA THR A 282 61.18 25.28 13.82
C THR A 282 60.39 26.40 14.56
N THR A 283 59.86 26.24 15.79
CA THR A 283 60.59 25.85 17.04
C THR A 283 59.69 25.39 18.21
N GLN A 284 60.01 24.21 18.77
CA GLN A 284 60.24 23.85 20.18
C GLN A 284 59.87 24.85 21.31
N ASP A 285 59.39 24.38 22.49
CA ASP A 285 60.20 23.75 23.55
C ASP A 285 59.41 23.31 24.84
N ASN A 286 59.83 22.17 25.43
CA ASN A 286 59.97 21.86 26.88
C ASN A 286 58.76 21.95 27.89
N LYS A 287 58.65 21.16 28.98
CA LYS A 287 59.48 20.09 29.60
C LYS A 287 58.69 19.31 30.70
N VAL A 288 59.00 18.00 30.89
CA VAL A 288 59.29 17.26 32.18
C VAL A 288 58.31 17.40 33.37
N SER A 289 57.95 16.38 34.19
CA SER A 289 58.65 15.16 34.68
C SER A 289 57.68 14.04 35.10
N ASP A 290 58.12 12.78 34.96
CA ASP A 290 58.34 11.76 36.03
C ASP A 290 57.41 11.71 37.27
N SER A 291 57.03 10.55 37.84
CA SER A 291 57.63 9.20 37.76
C SER A 291 56.71 8.11 38.39
N THR A 292 56.96 6.82 38.07
CA THR A 292 56.81 5.55 38.87
C THR A 292 55.60 5.29 39.82
N SER A 293 55.13 4.06 40.09
CA SER A 293 55.20 2.71 39.46
C SER A 293 54.52 1.66 40.38
N ASN A 294 53.79 0.69 39.82
CA ASN A 294 53.35 -0.59 40.46
C ASN A 294 52.40 -0.46 41.70
N ASP A 295 51.59 -1.46 42.11
CA ASP A 295 51.47 -2.85 41.68
C ASP A 295 50.03 -3.43 41.84
N LEU A 296 49.81 -4.60 41.22
CA LEU A 296 48.75 -5.61 41.35
C LEU A 296 47.81 -5.57 42.58
N SER A 297 46.50 -5.78 42.34
CA SER A 297 45.90 -7.14 42.43
C SER A 297 44.37 -7.19 42.18
N LYS A 298 43.86 -8.41 41.94
CA LYS A 298 42.48 -8.76 41.53
C LYS A 298 41.54 -8.86 42.74
N THR A 299 40.24 -8.59 42.57
CA THR A 299 39.18 -9.65 42.53
C THR A 299 37.75 -9.10 42.37
N LYS A 300 37.06 -9.62 41.33
CA LYS A 300 35.75 -10.31 41.34
C LYS A 300 34.53 -9.73 42.09
N ASP A 301 33.44 -9.68 41.31
CA ASP A 301 32.10 -10.28 41.58
C ASP A 301 31.20 -9.67 42.68
N THR A 302 29.86 -9.61 42.59
CA THR A 302 28.85 -9.78 41.52
C THR A 302 27.49 -9.36 42.12
N GLN A 303 26.59 -8.68 41.39
CA GLN A 303 25.14 -8.54 41.68
C GLN A 303 24.77 -7.82 43.02
N THR A 304 23.52 -7.39 43.32
CA THR A 304 22.22 -7.60 42.67
C THR A 304 21.28 -6.41 42.91
N ASN A 305 20.48 -6.08 41.90
CA ASN A 305 19.08 -5.63 41.88
C ASN A 305 18.46 -4.84 43.07
N THR A 306 17.99 -3.66 42.67
CA THR A 306 16.79 -2.96 43.12
C THR A 306 15.49 -3.79 43.06
N ASN A 307 14.49 -3.33 43.81
CA ASN A 307 13.05 -3.24 43.50
C ASN A 307 12.49 -2.19 44.52
N ASP A 308 11.48 -1.35 44.26
CA ASP A 308 10.50 -1.35 43.17
C ASP A 308 9.91 0.09 42.96
N SER A 309 8.94 0.21 42.04
CA SER A 309 7.97 1.32 41.83
C SER A 309 8.29 2.43 40.80
N ASP A 310 8.05 2.11 39.53
CA ASP A 310 6.89 2.62 38.75
C ASP A 310 6.66 4.15 38.58
N ILE A 311 6.93 4.68 37.37
CA ILE A 311 5.94 5.19 36.36
C ILE A 311 6.52 6.22 35.35
N LYS A 312 6.15 6.02 34.07
CA LYS A 312 6.13 6.95 32.90
C LYS A 312 7.37 7.18 32.01
N SER A 313 7.26 6.60 30.81
CA SER A 313 7.09 7.31 29.52
C SER A 313 8.23 8.19 28.97
N ALA A 314 8.96 7.58 28.02
CA ALA A 314 9.42 8.15 26.73
C ALA A 314 9.89 9.62 26.70
N THR A 315 11.20 9.81 26.49
CA THR A 315 11.76 11.04 25.93
C THR A 315 12.84 10.67 24.92
N ALA A 316 12.93 11.41 23.81
CA ALA A 316 14.00 11.26 22.83
C ALA A 316 15.34 11.77 23.40
N SER A 317 16.44 11.10 23.08
CA SER A 317 17.78 11.45 23.54
C SER A 317 18.49 12.39 22.58
N ASN A 318 19.14 13.45 23.09
CA ASN A 318 20.61 13.56 23.02
C ASN A 318 21.19 14.83 23.70
N ALA A 319 22.49 14.73 24.00
CA ALA A 319 23.42 15.75 24.50
C ALA A 319 23.34 16.11 25.99
N GLU A 320 24.26 15.54 26.78
CA GLU A 320 24.51 15.88 28.17
C GLU A 320 25.98 16.33 28.32
N ILE A 321 26.20 17.50 28.93
CA ILE A 321 27.50 17.95 29.45
C ILE A 321 27.31 18.20 30.95
N GLN A 322 28.31 17.78 31.72
CA GLN A 322 28.26 17.58 33.17
C GLN A 322 28.03 18.87 33.97
N LYS A 323 27.41 18.71 35.15
CA LYS A 323 27.56 19.62 36.29
C LYS A 323 27.83 18.84 37.57
N GLU A 324 28.71 19.41 38.39
CA GLU A 324 29.07 18.90 39.71
C GLU A 324 27.93 19.07 40.73
N GLU A 325 27.98 18.18 41.72
CA GLU A 325 27.71 18.29 43.17
C GLU A 325 27.32 19.70 43.72
N GLU A 326 26.53 19.84 44.79
CA GLU A 326 26.60 19.10 46.05
C GLU A 326 25.35 19.29 46.97
N HIS A 327 25.27 18.48 48.03
CA HIS A 327 24.46 18.56 49.28
C HIS A 327 23.18 19.44 49.38
N LYS A 328 21.97 18.90 49.65
CA LYS A 328 21.49 18.07 50.80
C LYS A 328 21.40 18.84 52.14
N ASN A 329 20.18 19.26 52.51
CA ASN A 329 19.56 18.82 53.77
C ASN A 329 18.05 19.14 53.89
N THR A 330 17.35 18.21 54.51
CA THR A 330 15.96 18.25 54.99
C THR A 330 15.79 19.15 56.20
N GLU A 331 14.61 19.78 56.35
CA GLU A 331 13.76 19.53 57.53
C GLU A 331 12.29 19.96 57.32
N THR A 332 11.43 19.58 58.27
CA THR A 332 9.96 19.53 58.15
C THR A 332 9.27 20.54 59.07
N THR A 333 7.95 20.69 58.91
CA THR A 333 6.92 20.90 59.96
C THR A 333 6.20 22.26 59.98
N ASN A 334 4.86 22.17 59.86
CA ASN A 334 3.79 23.05 60.35
C ASN A 334 4.10 24.51 60.73
N SER A 335 3.35 25.46 60.16
CA SER A 335 2.08 25.89 60.76
C SER A 335 1.45 27.04 59.96
N SER A 336 0.18 27.32 60.26
CA SER A 336 -0.64 28.32 59.59
C SER A 336 -0.70 29.61 60.41
N GLU A 337 -0.55 30.78 59.78
CA GLU A 337 -1.31 31.98 60.15
C GLU A 337 -1.33 33.06 59.07
N LYS A 338 -2.34 33.94 59.14
CA LYS A 338 -2.48 35.11 58.26
C LYS A 338 -1.58 36.24 58.77
N ASN A 339 -0.97 36.99 57.85
CA ASN A 339 -1.23 38.42 57.79
C ASN A 339 -0.89 39.04 56.43
N LYS A 340 -1.66 40.07 56.07
CA LYS A 340 -1.32 40.96 54.95
C LYS A 340 -0.23 41.93 55.42
N ASN A 341 0.81 42.12 54.61
CA ASN A 341 1.16 43.45 54.15
C ASN A 341 2.03 43.41 52.90
N THR A 342 1.96 44.53 52.17
CA THR A 342 2.47 44.71 50.82
C THR A 342 3.97 44.97 50.80
N GLU A 343 4.71 44.31 49.91
CA GLU A 343 5.91 44.90 49.31
C GLU A 343 6.15 44.35 47.91
N GLN A 344 6.52 45.23 46.98
CA GLN A 344 6.76 44.87 45.58
C GLN A 344 8.16 44.28 45.43
N GLN A 345 8.29 43.05 44.93
CA GLN A 345 9.51 42.59 44.27
C GLN A 345 9.20 41.82 43.00
N ASN A 346 9.55 42.46 41.88
CA ASN A 346 10.00 41.88 40.61
C ASN A 346 9.50 40.46 40.25
N LYS A 347 8.30 40.39 39.65
CA LYS A 347 8.14 39.43 38.55
C LYS A 347 8.94 39.94 37.35
N SER A 348 10.17 39.44 37.22
CA SER A 348 10.72 39.22 35.88
C SER A 348 9.86 38.13 35.25
N GLU A 349 8.92 38.54 34.41
CA GLU A 349 8.30 37.62 33.45
C GLU A 349 9.38 37.22 32.44
N GLU A 350 10.16 36.20 32.79
CA GLU A 350 10.90 35.43 31.81
C GLU A 350 9.87 34.84 30.86
N ASN A 351 9.69 35.51 29.73
CA ASN A 351 9.02 34.95 28.57
C ASN A 351 9.83 33.74 28.13
N ILE A 352 9.48 32.56 28.64
CA ILE A 352 9.96 31.28 28.12
C ILE A 352 9.43 31.21 26.70
N VAL A 353 10.28 31.59 25.74
CA VAL A 353 9.97 31.50 24.32
C VAL A 353 9.88 30.03 23.99
N GLU A 354 8.64 29.55 23.82
CA GLU A 354 8.35 28.18 23.42
C GLU A 354 9.19 27.82 22.18
N SER A 355 9.99 26.75 22.28
CA SER A 355 10.85 26.34 21.17
C SER A 355 10.02 25.82 20.00
N ASP A 356 10.59 25.83 18.80
CA ASP A 356 9.89 25.30 17.63
C ASP A 356 9.66 23.79 17.74
N GLN A 357 10.50 23.07 18.49
CA GLN A 357 10.28 21.67 18.83
C GLN A 357 9.08 21.50 19.79
N ASP A 358 8.93 22.37 20.79
CA ASP A 358 7.78 22.34 21.72
C ASP A 358 6.47 22.61 20.98
N LYS A 359 6.45 23.63 20.09
CA LYS A 359 5.32 23.91 19.20
C LYS A 359 4.99 22.69 18.34
N ALA A 360 5.99 22.10 17.69
CA ALA A 360 5.79 20.91 16.86
C ALA A 360 5.23 19.74 17.68
N ASN A 361 5.75 19.51 18.90
CA ASN A 361 5.29 18.45 19.80
C ASN A 361 3.82 18.67 20.23
N ARG A 362 3.41 19.92 20.47
CA ARG A 362 2.01 20.28 20.71
C ARG A 362 1.13 19.99 19.49
N ILE A 363 1.57 20.33 18.28
CA ILE A 363 0.81 20.02 17.05
C ILE A 363 0.69 18.51 16.87
N LYS A 364 1.79 17.75 16.98
CA LYS A 364 1.77 16.28 16.93
C LYS A 364 0.77 15.69 17.94
N SER A 365 0.84 16.14 19.19
CA SER A 365 -0.08 15.69 20.26
C SER A 365 -1.55 16.02 19.98
N SER A 366 -1.84 17.13 19.28
CA SER A 366 -3.21 17.51 18.89
C SER A 366 -3.78 16.75 17.69
N LEU A 367 -2.90 16.15 16.87
CA LEU A 367 -3.28 15.33 15.71
C LEU A 367 -3.39 13.84 16.06
N THR A 368 -2.63 13.37 17.05
CA THR A 368 -2.66 11.97 17.51
C THR A 368 -3.96 11.64 18.25
N THR A 369 -4.72 10.67 17.75
CA THR A 369 -5.95 10.18 18.41
C THR A 369 -5.85 8.70 18.77
N VAL A 370 -6.85 8.18 19.51
CA VAL A 370 -6.98 6.74 19.79
C VAL A 370 -7.34 5.93 18.53
N LYS A 371 -7.94 6.57 17.52
CA LYS A 371 -8.35 5.90 16.27
C LYS A 371 -7.24 5.91 15.22
N ASN A 372 -6.44 6.97 15.18
CA ASN A 372 -5.31 7.16 14.28
C ASN A 372 -4.18 7.93 14.98
N ASP A 373 -3.05 7.27 15.17
CA ASP A 373 -1.82 7.79 15.77
C ASP A 373 -0.69 8.00 14.74
N ASN A 374 -1.00 7.88 13.44
CA ASN A 374 -0.06 7.96 12.32
C ASN A 374 0.41 9.41 12.04
N VAL A 375 1.14 9.98 13.01
CA VAL A 375 1.57 11.37 13.03
C VAL A 375 3.10 11.48 13.10
N VAL A 376 3.69 11.99 12.02
CA VAL A 376 5.14 12.15 11.85
C VAL A 376 5.53 13.63 11.86
N GLN A 377 6.80 13.89 12.16
CA GLN A 377 7.41 15.21 12.09
C GLN A 377 8.67 15.09 11.25
N TYR A 378 8.98 16.13 10.48
CA TYR A 378 10.22 16.23 9.72
C TYR A 378 10.66 17.68 9.60
N THR A 379 11.93 17.91 9.27
CA THR A 379 12.47 19.24 8.96
C THR A 379 12.58 19.38 7.44
N ASN A 380 12.05 20.46 6.87
CA ASN A 380 12.13 20.71 5.42
C ASN A 380 13.51 21.31 5.02
N GLU A 381 13.70 21.52 3.71
CA GLU A 381 14.90 22.15 3.14
C GLU A 381 15.22 23.54 3.73
N ASP A 382 14.21 24.26 4.22
CA ASP A 382 14.32 25.60 4.80
C ASP A 382 14.60 25.59 6.33
N GLY A 383 14.73 24.41 6.95
CA GLY A 383 14.97 24.26 8.38
C GLY A 383 13.72 24.33 9.27
N GLU A 384 12.52 24.36 8.69
CA GLU A 384 11.25 24.43 9.39
C GLU A 384 10.72 23.04 9.75
N ILE A 385 10.33 22.84 11.01
CA ILE A 385 9.69 21.60 11.45
C ILE A 385 8.22 21.59 10.99
N ARG A 386 7.84 20.54 10.24
CA ARG A 386 6.48 20.29 9.75
C ARG A 386 5.92 19.04 10.44
N THR A 387 4.61 19.01 10.68
CA THR A 387 3.91 17.85 11.25
C THR A 387 2.89 17.32 10.24
N ILE A 388 2.94 16.03 9.93
CA ILE A 388 1.99 15.36 9.02
C ILE A 388 1.14 14.40 9.83
N ILE A 389 -0.17 14.42 9.62
CA ILE A 389 -1.05 13.28 9.92
C ILE A 389 -1.34 12.53 8.61
N TRP A 390 -0.98 11.26 8.58
CA TRP A 390 -1.34 10.34 7.51
C TRP A 390 -2.67 9.66 7.84
N ALA A 391 -3.39 9.16 6.84
CA ALA A 391 -4.51 8.26 7.08
C ALA A 391 -4.02 6.95 7.74
N LYS A 392 -4.95 6.29 8.44
CA LYS A 392 -4.63 5.14 9.29
C LYS A 392 -4.03 3.98 8.47
N GLY A 393 -2.99 3.36 9.02
CA GLY A 393 -2.39 2.14 8.47
C GLY A 393 -1.45 2.35 7.28
N ILE A 394 -1.06 3.59 7.01
CA ILE A 394 -0.20 3.95 5.87
C ILE A 394 1.25 4.11 6.32
N ASN A 395 2.17 3.45 5.63
CA ASN A 395 3.59 3.76 5.71
C ASN A 395 3.87 4.94 4.78
N GLY A 396 3.82 6.15 5.32
CA GLY A 396 4.11 7.37 4.55
C GLY A 396 5.56 7.37 4.04
N PRO A 397 5.84 7.93 2.85
CA PRO A 397 7.21 8.04 2.33
C PRO A 397 8.13 8.81 3.28
N THR A 398 9.43 8.51 3.20
CA THR A 398 10.48 9.16 3.99
C THR A 398 10.54 10.64 3.65
N MET A 399 10.44 11.49 4.68
CA MET A 399 10.38 12.94 4.54
C MET A 399 11.70 13.62 4.95
N GLY A 400 11.98 14.79 4.37
CA GLY A 400 13.16 15.60 4.69
C GLY A 400 14.34 15.40 3.72
N GLU A 401 15.51 15.87 4.11
CA GLU A 401 16.73 15.76 3.31
C GLU A 401 17.10 14.28 3.07
N GLY A 402 17.27 13.90 1.80
CA GLY A 402 17.53 12.52 1.41
C GLY A 402 16.33 11.56 1.51
N GLY A 403 15.11 12.09 1.69
CA GLY A 403 13.87 11.32 1.67
C GLY A 403 13.42 10.86 0.28
N ASP A 404 12.24 10.24 0.21
CA ASP A 404 11.71 9.58 -0.99
C ASP A 404 11.05 10.55 -1.97
N PHE A 405 10.71 11.77 -1.51
CA PHE A 405 10.18 12.83 -2.37
C PHE A 405 11.32 13.55 -3.11
N HIS A 406 11.25 13.56 -4.44
CA HIS A 406 12.11 14.39 -5.28
C HIS A 406 11.39 15.69 -5.69
N LYS A 407 12.19 16.74 -5.91
CA LYS A 407 11.76 18.09 -6.23
C LYS A 407 12.02 18.36 -7.72
N GLU A 408 10.96 18.56 -8.49
CA GLU A 408 11.05 19.03 -9.87
C GLU A 408 10.75 20.53 -9.95
N ILE A 409 11.44 21.25 -10.85
CA ILE A 409 11.26 22.69 -11.05
C ILE A 409 10.98 22.95 -12.53
N THR A 410 9.75 23.35 -12.84
CA THR A 410 9.30 23.64 -14.20
C THR A 410 9.12 25.14 -14.39
N ASN A 411 9.72 25.72 -15.43
CA ASN A 411 9.54 27.14 -15.77
C ASN A 411 8.67 27.28 -17.02
N ALA A 412 7.49 27.89 -16.86
CA ALA A 412 6.52 28.11 -17.93
C ALA A 412 6.21 29.61 -18.08
N GLY A 413 6.91 30.27 -19.01
CA GLY A 413 6.80 31.71 -19.19
C GLY A 413 7.42 32.47 -18.02
N SER A 414 6.62 33.28 -17.32
CA SER A 414 7.02 34.00 -16.09
C SER A 414 6.89 33.15 -14.83
N ASP A 415 6.22 32.01 -14.90
CA ASP A 415 5.79 31.25 -13.73
C ASP A 415 6.70 30.04 -13.52
N THR A 416 7.23 29.92 -12.30
CA THR A 416 7.97 28.74 -11.83
C THR A 416 7.03 27.86 -11.03
N TYR A 417 7.05 26.56 -11.31
CA TYR A 417 6.31 25.51 -10.61
C TYR A 417 7.32 24.64 -9.86
N ILE A 418 6.98 24.23 -8.65
CA ILE A 418 7.75 23.26 -7.88
C ILE A 418 6.81 22.12 -7.50
N ASP A 419 7.10 20.95 -8.04
CA ASP A 419 6.34 19.73 -7.85
C ASP A 419 7.18 18.77 -7.00
N TYR A 420 6.60 18.28 -5.90
CA TYR A 420 7.22 17.32 -5.00
C TYR A 420 6.51 16.00 -5.16
N LYS A 421 7.21 14.98 -5.68
CA LYS A 421 6.62 13.69 -6.02
C LYS A 421 7.51 12.50 -5.71
N THR A 422 6.91 11.31 -5.63
CA THR A 422 7.60 10.04 -5.39
C THR A 422 6.92 8.90 -6.14
N SER A 423 7.70 7.86 -6.47
CA SER A 423 7.21 6.66 -7.15
C SER A 423 6.23 5.86 -6.27
N PHE A 424 5.35 5.12 -6.92
CA PHE A 424 4.39 4.22 -6.31
C PHE A 424 5.08 2.94 -5.82
N THR A 425 4.91 2.66 -4.53
CA THR A 425 5.42 1.46 -3.87
C THR A 425 4.26 0.59 -3.36
N THR A 426 4.43 -0.73 -3.45
CA THR A 426 3.38 -1.68 -3.05
C THR A 426 3.56 -2.12 -1.60
N GLY A 427 2.46 -2.17 -0.84
CA GLY A 427 2.45 -2.67 0.54
C GLY A 427 2.58 -1.60 1.62
N ASP A 428 2.46 -0.32 1.24
CA ASP A 428 2.58 0.83 2.15
C ASP A 428 1.22 1.39 2.61
N GLY A 429 0.11 0.67 2.39
CA GLY A 429 -1.24 1.04 2.82
C GLY A 429 -1.91 2.19 2.04
N TRP A 430 -1.17 2.86 1.15
CA TRP A 430 -1.69 3.82 0.19
C TRP A 430 -1.73 3.24 -1.22
N TYR A 431 -2.62 3.80 -2.06
CA TYR A 431 -2.97 3.25 -3.37
C TYR A 431 -2.97 4.33 -4.44
N ASP A 432 -2.56 3.96 -5.65
CA ASP A 432 -2.72 4.81 -6.83
C ASP A 432 -3.35 4.00 -7.98
N VAL A 433 -4.67 3.97 -8.02
CA VAL A 433 -5.43 3.50 -9.19
C VAL A 433 -5.42 4.58 -10.26
N ASN A 434 -4.89 4.20 -11.40
CA ASN A 434 -4.64 5.07 -12.54
C ASN A 434 -5.53 4.67 -13.73
N LYS A 435 -5.94 5.64 -14.55
CA LYS A 435 -6.82 5.39 -15.73
C LYS A 435 -6.11 4.56 -16.82
N THR A 436 -6.77 4.29 -17.94
CA THR A 436 -6.13 3.64 -19.07
C THR A 436 -5.06 4.56 -19.69
N ARG A 437 -3.82 4.07 -19.82
CA ARG A 437 -2.70 4.80 -20.47
C ARG A 437 -2.98 5.08 -21.95
N ALA A 438 -2.28 6.07 -22.50
CA ALA A 438 -2.32 6.37 -23.93
C ALA A 438 -2.03 5.12 -24.79
N GLY A 439 -2.83 4.91 -25.83
CA GLY A 439 -2.79 3.70 -26.68
C GLY A 439 -3.72 2.57 -26.24
N GLY A 440 -4.29 2.62 -25.03
CA GLY A 440 -5.42 1.78 -24.63
C GLY A 440 -6.79 2.38 -25.00
N ASN A 441 -7.88 1.74 -24.56
CA ASN A 441 -9.24 2.28 -24.70
C ASN A 441 -9.52 3.39 -23.67
N VAL A 442 -8.89 4.56 -23.86
CA VAL A 442 -8.96 5.70 -22.93
C VAL A 442 -10.36 6.32 -22.80
N ASP A 443 -11.24 6.14 -23.78
CA ASP A 443 -12.60 6.72 -23.75
C ASP A 443 -13.48 6.10 -22.64
N VAL A 444 -13.19 4.87 -22.23
CA VAL A 444 -13.98 4.18 -21.19
C VAL A 444 -13.82 4.82 -19.81
N ASP A 445 -12.63 5.35 -19.47
CA ASP A 445 -12.30 5.86 -18.14
C ASP A 445 -11.81 7.32 -18.09
N LYS A 446 -11.78 8.02 -19.24
CA LYS A 446 -11.46 9.44 -19.41
C LYS A 446 -11.92 10.36 -18.27
N ASN A 447 -13.20 10.30 -17.90
CA ASN A 447 -13.80 11.14 -16.85
C ASN A 447 -14.02 10.39 -15.52
N LEU A 448 -13.37 9.24 -15.32
CA LEU A 448 -13.67 8.28 -14.25
C LEU A 448 -12.77 8.43 -13.01
N CYS A 449 -12.17 9.61 -12.79
CA CYS A 449 -11.37 9.90 -11.59
C CYS A 449 -12.16 9.64 -10.29
N PHE A 450 -13.46 9.92 -10.27
CA PHE A 450 -14.35 9.56 -9.15
C PHE A 450 -14.37 8.04 -8.88
N GLY A 451 -14.29 7.19 -9.92
CA GLY A 451 -14.20 5.74 -9.80
C GLY A 451 -12.82 5.25 -9.38
N ALA A 452 -11.75 5.93 -9.82
CA ALA A 452 -10.39 5.65 -9.40
C ALA A 452 -10.19 5.95 -7.91
N VAL A 453 -10.61 7.14 -7.46
CA VAL A 453 -10.62 7.52 -6.03
C VAL A 453 -11.50 6.58 -5.21
N SER A 454 -12.69 6.20 -5.72
CA SER A 454 -13.54 5.19 -5.05
C SER A 454 -12.81 3.85 -4.90
N SER A 455 -12.03 3.45 -5.92
CA SER A 455 -11.24 2.21 -5.86
C SER A 455 -10.10 2.30 -4.86
N ASN A 456 -9.34 3.40 -4.82
CA ASN A 456 -8.28 3.64 -3.84
C ASN A 456 -8.82 3.57 -2.41
N MET A 457 -9.93 4.29 -2.17
CA MET A 457 -10.55 4.34 -0.85
C MET A 457 -11.12 2.99 -0.42
N LEU A 458 -11.66 2.20 -1.36
CA LEU A 458 -12.13 0.84 -1.06
C LEU A 458 -10.98 -0.15 -0.83
N HIS A 459 -9.84 -0.06 -1.53
CA HIS A 459 -8.68 -0.93 -1.25
C HIS A 459 -8.13 -0.69 0.16
N TRP A 460 -7.93 0.59 0.53
CA TRP A 460 -7.59 0.96 1.89
C TRP A 460 -8.62 0.45 2.90
N TRP A 461 -9.92 0.64 2.64
CA TRP A 461 -10.97 0.16 3.55
C TRP A 461 -11.03 -1.36 3.68
N PHE A 462 -10.73 -2.10 2.60
CA PHE A 462 -10.57 -3.56 2.63
C PHE A 462 -9.42 -3.97 3.54
N GLU A 463 -8.27 -3.33 3.41
CA GLU A 463 -7.07 -3.60 4.21
C GLU A 463 -7.32 -3.30 5.69
N GLN A 464 -7.90 -2.15 6.02
CA GLN A 464 -8.20 -1.76 7.40
C GLN A 464 -9.30 -2.62 8.08
N ASN A 465 -10.12 -3.35 7.31
CA ASN A 465 -11.20 -4.20 7.82
C ASN A 465 -11.02 -5.69 7.49
N ILE A 466 -9.82 -6.12 7.07
CA ILE A 466 -9.63 -7.40 6.40
C ILE A 466 -10.06 -8.62 7.25
N GLU A 467 -9.82 -8.57 8.57
CA GLU A 467 -10.23 -9.62 9.51
C GLU A 467 -11.76 -9.73 9.62
N TYR A 468 -12.47 -8.60 9.65
CA TYR A 468 -13.93 -8.58 9.68
C TYR A 468 -14.53 -9.10 8.37
N ILE A 469 -13.92 -8.75 7.24
CA ILE A 469 -14.34 -9.17 5.91
C ILE A 469 -14.13 -10.68 5.73
N ASP A 470 -13.03 -11.23 6.24
CA ASP A 470 -12.78 -12.67 6.20
C ASP A 470 -13.74 -13.44 7.10
N ARG A 471 -14.03 -12.94 8.31
CA ARG A 471 -15.09 -13.47 9.18
C ARG A 471 -16.47 -13.38 8.52
N TYR A 472 -16.74 -12.33 7.74
CA TYR A 472 -18.01 -12.12 7.04
C TYR A 472 -18.20 -13.13 5.90
N ILE A 473 -17.14 -13.38 5.11
CA ILE A 473 -17.14 -14.42 4.07
C ILE A 473 -17.34 -15.80 4.70
N VAL A 474 -16.71 -16.10 5.84
CA VAL A 474 -16.90 -17.37 6.56
C VAL A 474 -18.33 -17.52 7.09
N LYS A 475 -18.94 -16.44 7.61
CA LYS A 475 -20.30 -16.45 8.19
C LYS A 475 -21.41 -16.53 7.14
N ASN A 476 -21.28 -15.81 6.03
CA ASN A 476 -22.36 -15.61 5.05
C ASN A 476 -22.11 -16.29 3.70
N GLY A 477 -20.93 -16.87 3.50
CA GLY A 477 -20.44 -17.23 2.17
C GLY A 477 -19.90 -16.01 1.41
N ASP A 478 -19.30 -16.30 0.26
CA ASP A 478 -18.66 -15.30 -0.59
C ASP A 478 -19.69 -14.63 -1.51
N ILE A 479 -20.19 -13.47 -1.08
CA ILE A 479 -21.29 -12.75 -1.75
C ILE A 479 -20.89 -12.34 -3.16
N ILE A 480 -21.76 -12.65 -4.13
CA ILE A 480 -21.58 -12.27 -5.54
C ILE A 480 -22.46 -11.06 -5.86
N ARG A 481 -21.86 -10.02 -6.46
CA ARG A 481 -22.53 -8.84 -7.05
C ARG A 481 -21.82 -8.45 -8.33
N ALA A 482 -22.57 -8.00 -9.34
CA ALA A 482 -22.05 -7.68 -10.67
C ALA A 482 -21.05 -8.74 -11.23
N ASN A 483 -21.35 -10.03 -11.01
CA ASN A 483 -20.52 -11.19 -11.38
C ASN A 483 -19.11 -11.23 -10.75
N ARG A 484 -18.88 -10.56 -9.62
CA ARG A 484 -17.62 -10.60 -8.84
C ARG A 484 -17.90 -11.02 -7.40
N LYS A 485 -16.95 -11.74 -6.78
CA LYS A 485 -16.98 -12.13 -5.37
C LYS A 485 -16.26 -11.11 -4.48
N ILE A 486 -16.46 -11.19 -3.16
CA ILE A 486 -15.67 -10.40 -2.20
C ILE A 486 -14.20 -10.89 -2.22
N SER A 487 -13.99 -12.20 -2.29
CA SER A 487 -12.63 -12.78 -2.36
C SER A 487 -11.82 -12.33 -3.59
N ASP A 488 -12.50 -12.14 -4.73
CA ASP A 488 -11.90 -11.62 -5.97
C ASP A 488 -11.47 -10.14 -5.87
N LEU A 489 -12.02 -9.39 -4.90
CA LEU A 489 -11.91 -7.93 -4.79
C LEU A 489 -10.96 -7.48 -3.67
N LYS A 490 -10.97 -8.15 -2.51
CA LYS A 490 -10.28 -7.69 -1.29
C LYS A 490 -8.74 -7.57 -1.38
N TYR A 491 -8.11 -8.24 -2.35
CA TYR A 491 -6.67 -8.15 -2.63
C TYR A 491 -6.41 -7.86 -4.13
N SER A 492 -7.31 -7.08 -4.76
CA SER A 492 -7.39 -7.00 -6.22
C SER A 492 -6.62 -5.85 -6.87
N PHE A 493 -5.99 -4.98 -6.09
CA PHE A 493 -4.96 -4.07 -6.59
C PHE A 493 -3.68 -4.89 -6.87
N LYS A 494 -3.23 -4.89 -8.13
CA LYS A 494 -2.01 -5.60 -8.58
C LYS A 494 -0.95 -4.65 -9.14
N SER A 495 -1.39 -3.54 -9.72
CA SER A 495 -0.56 -2.40 -10.13
C SER A 495 -1.47 -1.20 -10.32
N GLN A 496 -0.89 -0.03 -10.58
CA GLN A 496 -1.62 1.21 -10.76
C GLN A 496 -2.71 1.11 -11.84
N GLN A 497 -2.44 0.41 -12.95
CA GLN A 497 -3.40 0.15 -14.03
C GLN A 497 -4.17 -1.18 -13.89
N ASN A 498 -4.04 -1.92 -12.79
CA ASN A 498 -4.70 -3.21 -12.58
C ASN A 498 -5.36 -3.29 -11.20
N SER A 499 -6.65 -2.95 -11.17
CA SER A 499 -7.53 -3.01 -10.01
C SER A 499 -8.88 -3.61 -10.40
N ALA A 500 -9.28 -4.74 -9.81
CA ALA A 500 -10.58 -5.33 -10.12
C ALA A 500 -11.78 -4.50 -9.61
N ILE A 501 -11.59 -3.67 -8.57
CA ILE A 501 -12.57 -2.69 -8.12
C ILE A 501 -12.72 -1.56 -9.14
N PHE A 502 -11.61 -1.06 -9.72
CA PHE A 502 -11.68 -0.04 -10.75
C PHE A 502 -12.30 -0.57 -12.05
N GLU A 503 -11.94 -1.79 -12.45
CA GLU A 503 -12.58 -2.46 -13.59
C GLU A 503 -14.07 -2.77 -13.34
N LEU A 504 -14.50 -2.98 -12.10
CA LEU A 504 -15.93 -2.99 -11.76
C LEU A 504 -16.56 -1.62 -12.03
N PHE A 505 -15.96 -0.52 -11.58
CA PHE A 505 -16.48 0.82 -11.84
C PHE A 505 -16.42 1.23 -13.32
N LYS A 506 -15.45 0.77 -14.10
CA LYS A 506 -15.41 0.93 -15.57
C LYS A 506 -16.57 0.22 -16.26
N VAL A 507 -16.91 -1.00 -15.82
CA VAL A 507 -18.09 -1.73 -16.32
C VAL A 507 -19.40 -1.05 -15.94
N LEU A 508 -19.51 -0.49 -14.72
CA LEU A 508 -20.75 0.10 -14.22
C LEU A 508 -20.98 1.57 -14.61
N PHE A 509 -19.91 2.35 -14.81
CA PHE A 509 -19.95 3.82 -14.96
C PHE A 509 -19.02 4.36 -16.06
N GLY A 510 -18.36 3.50 -16.84
CA GLY A 510 -17.49 3.91 -17.94
C GLY A 510 -18.23 4.64 -19.07
N ASN A 511 -17.47 5.38 -19.89
CA ASN A 511 -17.97 6.29 -20.92
C ASN A 511 -18.89 7.42 -20.40
N ASN A 512 -18.82 7.74 -19.11
CA ASN A 512 -19.61 8.84 -18.54
C ASN A 512 -19.05 10.20 -18.97
N GLU A 513 -19.81 10.97 -19.77
CA GLU A 513 -19.42 12.27 -20.30
C GLU A 513 -19.41 13.41 -19.26
N LYS A 514 -20.12 13.26 -18.13
CA LYS A 514 -20.40 14.34 -17.15
C LYS A 514 -19.65 14.19 -15.83
N GLY A 515 -18.98 13.07 -15.61
CA GLY A 515 -18.45 12.70 -14.30
C GLY A 515 -19.55 12.27 -13.34
N PHE A 516 -19.16 11.88 -12.12
CA PHE A 516 -20.08 11.46 -11.06
C PHE A 516 -19.40 11.60 -9.68
N TYR A 517 -20.04 11.10 -8.62
CA TYR A 517 -19.63 11.34 -7.23
C TYR A 517 -19.14 10.05 -6.54
N THR A 518 -17.97 10.14 -5.91
CA THR A 518 -17.23 9.03 -5.28
C THR A 518 -17.98 8.37 -4.13
N ASP A 519 -18.62 9.17 -3.27
CA ASP A 519 -19.42 8.69 -2.12
C ASP A 519 -20.53 7.73 -2.57
N LEU A 520 -21.19 8.02 -3.71
CA LEU A 520 -22.26 7.20 -4.23
C LEU A 520 -21.77 5.84 -4.78
N LEU A 521 -20.53 5.76 -5.26
CA LEU A 521 -19.92 4.50 -5.68
C LEU A 521 -19.56 3.61 -4.48
N MET A 522 -19.06 4.22 -3.40
CA MET A 522 -18.74 3.51 -2.17
C MET A 522 -20.02 3.06 -1.44
N ASP A 523 -21.05 3.90 -1.38
CA ASP A 523 -22.40 3.54 -0.89
C ASP A 523 -23.01 2.38 -1.70
N LEU A 524 -22.88 2.40 -3.03
CA LEU A 524 -23.32 1.28 -3.86
C LEU A 524 -22.51 0.02 -3.54
N PHE A 525 -21.20 0.12 -3.39
CA PHE A 525 -20.34 -1.04 -3.15
C PHE A 525 -20.63 -1.69 -1.79
N ILE A 526 -20.61 -0.90 -0.73
CA ILE A 526 -20.72 -1.36 0.67
C ILE A 526 -22.17 -1.64 1.03
N ASN A 527 -23.01 -0.59 1.01
CA ASN A 527 -24.41 -0.64 1.44
C ASN A 527 -25.35 -1.18 0.35
N GLY A 528 -25.00 -1.03 -0.94
CA GLY A 528 -25.92 -1.36 -2.03
C GLY A 528 -26.93 -0.26 -2.32
N TYR A 529 -26.71 0.97 -1.84
CA TYR A 529 -27.63 2.07 -2.11
C TYR A 529 -27.49 2.55 -3.56
N THR A 530 -28.56 2.44 -4.34
CA THR A 530 -28.60 2.84 -5.75
C THR A 530 -28.18 4.31 -5.92
N PRO A 531 -27.12 4.61 -6.68
CA PRO A 531 -26.65 5.97 -6.88
C PRO A 531 -27.71 6.87 -7.51
N LYS A 532 -27.95 8.03 -6.90
CA LYS A 532 -28.87 9.03 -7.42
C LYS A 532 -28.27 9.67 -8.68
N THR A 533 -28.95 9.56 -9.82
CA THR A 533 -28.49 10.11 -11.11
C THR A 533 -28.29 11.62 -11.10
N GLY A 534 -29.05 12.36 -10.28
CA GLY A 534 -28.85 13.79 -10.03
C GLY A 534 -27.68 14.14 -9.10
N GLY A 535 -26.93 13.15 -8.61
CA GLY A 535 -25.71 13.35 -7.81
C GLY A 535 -25.91 13.65 -6.32
N GLY A 536 -27.15 13.78 -5.83
CA GLY A 536 -27.42 13.97 -4.39
C GLY A 536 -26.93 12.76 -3.56
N THR A 537 -26.49 13.01 -2.32
CA THR A 537 -26.06 11.96 -1.38
C THR A 537 -27.18 10.96 -1.10
N ASN A 538 -26.84 9.71 -0.76
CA ASN A 538 -27.84 8.73 -0.31
C ASN A 538 -28.39 9.09 1.07
N ILE A 539 -29.56 8.52 1.40
CA ILE A 539 -30.21 8.68 2.71
C ILE A 539 -30.19 7.35 3.46
N GLU A 540 -30.07 7.45 4.77
CA GLU A 540 -29.98 6.33 5.71
C GLU A 540 -31.36 5.79 6.07
N ARG A 541 -31.60 4.51 5.72
CA ARG A 541 -32.88 3.81 5.85
C ARG A 541 -32.68 2.30 5.89
N ASP A 542 -33.33 1.64 6.84
CA ASP A 542 -33.28 0.17 7.01
C ASP A 542 -34.08 -0.61 5.94
N ASP A 543 -35.07 0.04 5.32
CA ASP A 543 -36.03 -0.59 4.40
C ASP A 543 -35.62 -0.52 2.91
N LEU A 544 -34.39 -0.11 2.62
CA LEU A 544 -33.86 -0.06 1.26
C LEU A 544 -33.46 -1.46 0.77
N THR A 545 -34.04 -1.90 -0.34
CA THR A 545 -33.57 -3.07 -1.09
C THR A 545 -32.20 -2.76 -1.71
N PRO A 546 -31.15 -3.57 -1.47
CA PRO A 546 -29.83 -3.33 -2.05
C PRO A 546 -29.82 -3.57 -3.57
N ASP A 547 -29.17 -2.67 -4.28
CA ASP A 547 -28.92 -2.73 -5.72
C ASP A 547 -28.03 -3.93 -6.06
N SER A 548 -28.47 -4.78 -6.99
CA SER A 548 -27.76 -6.02 -7.36
C SER A 548 -26.35 -5.80 -7.96
N ARG A 549 -26.00 -4.55 -8.30
CA ARG A 549 -24.65 -4.17 -8.74
C ARG A 549 -23.64 -4.08 -7.59
N GLY A 550 -24.10 -3.98 -6.35
CA GLY A 550 -23.28 -3.83 -5.15
C GLY A 550 -24.00 -4.33 -3.88
N GLY A 551 -23.74 -3.70 -2.73
CA GLY A 551 -24.25 -4.19 -1.45
C GLY A 551 -23.59 -5.51 -1.06
N PHE A 552 -22.26 -5.55 -1.15
CA PHE A 552 -21.46 -6.69 -0.69
C PHE A 552 -21.59 -6.92 0.83
N PHE A 553 -21.82 -5.83 1.58
CA PHE A 553 -21.85 -5.81 3.05
C PHE A 553 -23.17 -5.24 3.61
N TYR A 554 -24.27 -5.33 2.85
CA TYR A 554 -25.58 -4.80 3.23
C TYR A 554 -26.05 -5.28 4.61
N ASP A 555 -25.84 -6.56 4.97
CA ASP A 555 -26.30 -7.09 6.26
C ASP A 555 -25.59 -6.48 7.48
N VAL A 556 -24.45 -5.82 7.27
CA VAL A 556 -23.65 -5.10 8.28
C VAL A 556 -23.99 -3.61 8.30
N PHE A 557 -24.19 -3.00 7.13
CA PHE A 557 -24.29 -1.54 6.95
C PHE A 557 -25.63 -1.06 6.37
N LYS A 558 -26.68 -1.87 6.39
CA LYS A 558 -28.05 -1.37 6.20
C LYS A 558 -28.37 -0.35 7.29
N GLY A 559 -29.16 0.67 6.96
CA GLY A 559 -29.46 1.76 7.88
C GLY A 559 -28.38 2.83 7.97
N GLU A 560 -27.08 2.49 7.92
CA GLU A 560 -25.98 3.42 8.26
C GLU A 560 -24.90 3.49 7.18
N LYS A 561 -24.60 4.68 6.64
CA LYS A 561 -23.57 4.87 5.62
C LYS A 561 -22.21 5.08 6.28
N LEU A 562 -21.18 4.53 5.64
CA LEU A 562 -19.79 4.83 6.01
C LEU A 562 -19.25 6.09 5.31
N THR A 563 -20.06 6.72 4.45
CA THR A 563 -19.65 7.87 3.64
C THR A 563 -20.25 9.18 4.13
N ASP A 564 -19.50 10.26 3.94
CA ASP A 564 -20.02 11.63 3.98
C ASP A 564 -19.50 12.43 2.76
N ARG A 565 -20.23 13.49 2.39
CA ARG A 565 -19.77 14.45 1.39
C ARG A 565 -20.07 15.88 1.84
N THR A 566 -19.03 16.56 2.30
CA THR A 566 -19.08 17.94 2.80
C THR A 566 -18.30 18.89 1.88
N TYR A 567 -18.64 20.17 1.88
CA TYR A 567 -17.84 21.19 1.18
C TYR A 567 -16.59 21.53 2.01
N GLY A 568 -15.44 21.74 1.36
CA GLY A 568 -14.18 22.07 2.03
C GLY A 568 -14.22 23.40 2.82
N GLY A 569 -15.13 24.31 2.49
CA GLY A 569 -15.38 25.52 3.26
C GLY A 569 -14.33 26.62 3.04
N SER A 570 -14.06 27.40 4.10
CA SER A 570 -12.89 28.28 4.11
C SER A 570 -11.60 27.47 4.26
N TYR A 571 -10.46 28.12 4.03
CA TYR A 571 -9.16 27.52 4.28
C TYR A 571 -8.96 27.01 5.71
N GLU A 572 -9.45 27.74 6.70
CA GLU A 572 -9.41 27.36 8.11
C GLU A 572 -10.32 26.15 8.38
N ALA A 573 -11.54 26.19 7.87
CA ALA A 573 -12.51 25.10 8.00
C ALA A 573 -12.03 23.79 7.34
N LEU A 574 -11.37 23.89 6.18
CA LEU A 574 -10.69 22.76 5.55
C LEU A 574 -9.59 22.22 6.45
N GLY A 575 -8.73 23.11 6.98
CA GLY A 575 -7.63 22.75 7.87
C GLY A 575 -8.11 21.93 9.06
N ASP A 576 -9.19 22.35 9.73
CA ASP A 576 -9.72 21.62 10.88
C ASP A 576 -10.50 20.35 10.48
N LYS A 577 -11.26 20.38 9.36
CA LYS A 577 -11.97 19.20 8.86
C LYS A 577 -11.02 18.06 8.45
N LEU A 578 -9.84 18.37 7.90
CA LEU A 578 -8.85 17.34 7.60
C LEU A 578 -8.24 16.72 8.87
N LYS A 579 -8.00 17.50 9.93
CA LYS A 579 -7.58 16.96 11.26
C LYS A 579 -8.64 16.02 11.82
N GLU A 580 -9.90 16.46 11.82
CA GLU A 580 -11.06 15.71 12.31
C GLU A 580 -11.19 14.37 11.59
N VAL A 581 -11.25 14.37 10.25
CA VAL A 581 -11.51 13.15 9.48
C VAL A 581 -10.34 12.17 9.56
N LEU A 582 -9.09 12.63 9.36
CA LEU A 582 -7.92 11.77 9.47
C LEU A 582 -7.74 11.25 10.91
N GLY A 583 -7.97 12.09 11.90
CA GLY A 583 -7.93 11.71 13.32
C GLY A 583 -8.99 10.68 13.69
N GLU A 584 -10.19 10.75 13.13
CA GLU A 584 -11.26 9.76 13.31
C GLU A 584 -11.09 8.49 12.45
N ALA A 585 -9.92 8.30 11.83
CA ALA A 585 -9.59 7.21 10.92
C ALA A 585 -10.54 7.12 9.70
N GLY A 586 -10.95 8.28 9.17
CA GLY A 586 -11.55 8.40 7.85
C GLY A 586 -10.50 8.71 6.78
N LEU A 587 -10.75 8.26 5.56
CA LEU A 587 -9.98 8.61 4.36
C LEU A 587 -10.75 9.63 3.51
N ILE A 588 -10.04 10.48 2.77
CA ILE A 588 -10.61 11.59 2.01
C ILE A 588 -10.28 11.48 0.51
N GLY A 589 -11.30 11.58 -0.33
CA GLY A 589 -11.18 12.02 -1.73
C GLY A 589 -11.41 13.53 -1.81
N ILE A 590 -10.46 14.30 -2.32
CA ILE A 590 -10.54 15.76 -2.40
C ILE A 590 -10.80 16.22 -3.83
N SER A 591 -11.90 16.94 -4.05
CA SER A 591 -12.19 17.50 -5.37
C SER A 591 -11.70 18.94 -5.50
N HIS A 592 -11.32 19.34 -6.71
CA HIS A 592 -10.82 20.68 -7.01
C HIS A 592 -11.16 21.08 -8.46
N LYS A 593 -10.98 22.36 -8.79
CA LYS A 593 -11.12 22.86 -10.17
C LYS A 593 -9.89 22.52 -11.02
N ALA A 594 -10.05 21.68 -12.05
CA ALA A 594 -8.99 21.42 -13.03
C ALA A 594 -8.98 22.48 -14.15
N PHE A 595 -10.14 22.71 -14.77
CA PHE A 595 -10.33 23.80 -15.75
C PHE A 595 -11.54 24.65 -15.37
N LYS A 596 -11.76 25.78 -16.08
CA LYS A 596 -12.83 26.75 -15.77
C LYS A 596 -14.21 26.10 -15.53
N ASN A 597 -14.52 25.04 -16.28
CA ASN A 597 -15.82 24.36 -16.24
C ASN A 597 -15.74 22.88 -15.80
N SER A 598 -14.58 22.37 -15.38
CA SER A 598 -14.43 20.96 -14.94
C SER A 598 -14.00 20.85 -13.48
N ASN A 599 -14.51 19.83 -12.82
CA ASN A 599 -14.02 19.38 -11.52
C ASN A 599 -13.12 18.15 -11.76
N HIS A 600 -12.12 17.98 -10.91
CA HIS A 600 -11.34 16.77 -10.78
C HIS A 600 -11.39 16.29 -9.33
N ILE A 601 -11.03 15.03 -9.07
CA ILE A 601 -10.94 14.47 -7.73
C ILE A 601 -9.75 13.52 -7.64
N VAL A 602 -9.00 13.65 -6.55
CA VAL A 602 -7.79 12.89 -6.22
C VAL A 602 -7.94 12.27 -4.83
N THR A 603 -7.14 11.25 -4.52
CA THR A 603 -7.17 10.62 -3.18
C THR A 603 -6.21 11.36 -2.27
N LEU A 604 -6.62 11.74 -1.05
CA LEU A 604 -5.79 12.43 -0.07
C LEU A 604 -5.39 11.44 1.03
N TRP A 605 -4.08 11.18 1.12
CA TRP A 605 -3.47 10.22 2.04
C TRP A 605 -2.90 10.86 3.31
N GLY A 606 -2.58 12.15 3.28
CA GLY A 606 -2.09 12.87 4.45
C GLY A 606 -2.25 14.40 4.35
N ALA A 607 -2.18 15.06 5.50
CA ALA A 607 -2.26 16.52 5.63
C ALA A 607 -1.13 17.05 6.51
N GLU A 608 -0.47 18.12 6.05
CA GLU A 608 0.71 18.73 6.66
C GLU A 608 0.36 20.06 7.32
N TYR A 609 0.90 20.29 8.52
CA TYR A 609 0.66 21.47 9.34
C TYR A 609 1.97 22.14 9.79
N ASP A 610 1.94 23.46 9.87
CA ASP A 610 3.02 24.27 10.46
C ASP A 610 3.00 24.26 12.00
N LEU A 611 3.97 24.96 12.60
CA LEU A 611 4.09 25.13 14.07
C LEU A 611 2.91 25.84 14.74
N ASN A 612 2.04 26.50 13.95
CA ASN A 612 0.82 27.16 14.39
C ASN A 612 -0.43 26.27 14.20
N GLY A 613 -0.27 25.03 13.70
CA GLY A 613 -1.38 24.12 13.41
C GLY A 613 -2.17 24.47 12.15
N LYS A 614 -1.57 25.27 11.24
CA LYS A 614 -2.17 25.74 9.99
C LYS A 614 -1.80 24.82 8.82
N LEU A 615 -2.80 24.46 7.99
CA LEU A 615 -2.66 23.50 6.88
C LEU A 615 -1.79 24.05 5.75
N ILE A 616 -0.64 23.45 5.48
CA ILE A 616 0.32 23.94 4.47
C ILE A 616 0.44 23.05 3.24
N ALA A 617 0.19 21.75 3.36
CA ALA A 617 0.19 20.84 2.21
C ALA A 617 -0.74 19.64 2.42
N VAL A 618 -1.05 18.96 1.32
CA VAL A 618 -1.71 17.65 1.29
C VAL A 618 -0.95 16.68 0.40
N TYR A 619 -1.01 15.41 0.74
CA TYR A 619 -0.38 14.32 0.01
C TYR A 619 -1.44 13.52 -0.74
N ILE A 620 -1.28 13.39 -2.06
CA ILE A 620 -2.31 12.85 -2.94
C ILE A 620 -1.79 11.81 -3.94
N SER A 621 -2.67 10.90 -4.38
CA SER A 621 -2.51 10.14 -5.62
C SER A 621 -3.57 10.54 -6.65
N ASP A 622 -3.18 10.63 -7.93
CA ASP A 622 -4.00 11.17 -9.02
C ASP A 622 -4.04 10.25 -10.25
N SER A 623 -5.23 9.71 -10.53
CA SER A 623 -5.49 8.79 -11.64
C SER A 623 -5.23 9.29 -13.08
N ASP A 624 -4.82 10.56 -13.24
CA ASP A 624 -4.43 11.17 -14.51
C ASP A 624 -2.90 11.34 -14.69
N ASP A 625 -2.07 11.00 -13.69
CA ASP A 625 -0.65 11.37 -13.64
C ASP A 625 0.33 10.52 -14.47
N GLN A 626 -0.06 9.30 -14.83
CA GLN A 626 0.67 8.30 -15.62
C GLN A 626 1.16 8.70 -17.04
N ASN A 627 0.97 9.96 -17.46
CA ASN A 627 1.48 10.49 -18.71
C ASN A 627 2.12 11.89 -18.54
N GLU A 628 2.50 12.30 -17.32
CA GLU A 628 3.11 13.63 -17.10
C GLU A 628 4.47 13.79 -17.81
N THR A 629 5.28 12.72 -17.86
CA THR A 629 6.47 12.65 -18.74
C THR A 629 6.61 11.26 -19.39
N GLU A 630 7.42 11.12 -20.45
CA GLU A 630 7.55 9.85 -21.20
C GLU A 630 8.25 8.71 -20.41
N ASP A 631 9.11 9.09 -19.46
CA ASP A 631 9.91 8.18 -18.64
C ASP A 631 9.26 7.84 -17.29
N GLU A 632 8.34 8.69 -16.82
CA GLU A 632 7.70 8.58 -15.51
C GLU A 632 6.47 7.66 -15.56
N ARG A 633 6.73 6.36 -15.33
CA ARG A 633 5.75 5.28 -15.54
C ARG A 633 5.12 4.77 -14.25
N ASP A 634 5.61 5.22 -13.11
CA ASP A 634 5.33 4.72 -11.78
C ASP A 634 5.16 5.85 -10.76
N LEU A 635 4.90 7.09 -11.18
CA LEU A 635 4.53 8.20 -10.31
C LEU A 635 3.37 7.80 -9.39
N GLY A 636 3.51 8.01 -8.08
CA GLY A 636 2.54 7.53 -7.10
C GLY A 636 1.94 8.61 -6.21
N MET A 637 2.77 9.31 -5.43
CA MET A 637 2.28 10.32 -4.49
C MET A 637 2.92 11.68 -4.71
N LYS A 638 2.08 12.72 -4.66
CA LYS A 638 2.45 14.13 -4.84
C LYS A 638 2.12 14.93 -3.59
N ARG A 639 2.96 15.90 -3.26
CA ARG A 639 2.71 16.88 -2.20
C ARG A 639 2.28 18.22 -2.83
N TYR A 640 1.03 18.60 -2.65
CA TYR A 640 0.48 19.88 -3.11
C TYR A 640 0.43 20.90 -1.97
N GLU A 641 0.93 22.11 -2.20
CA GLU A 641 0.79 23.23 -1.27
C GLU A 641 -0.68 23.66 -1.19
N VAL A 642 -1.20 23.85 0.03
CA VAL A 642 -2.54 24.39 0.27
C VAL A 642 -2.43 25.86 0.68
N ARG A 643 -2.97 26.75 -0.16
CA ARG A 643 -2.91 28.20 0.05
C ARG A 643 -4.25 28.76 0.48
N ASN A 644 -4.21 29.74 1.37
CA ASN A 644 -5.32 30.66 1.62
C ASN A 644 -5.26 31.81 0.60
N VAL A 645 -6.19 31.85 -0.34
CA VAL A 645 -6.33 32.95 -1.31
C VAL A 645 -7.70 33.60 -1.12
N GLY A 646 -7.74 34.64 -0.29
CA GLY A 646 -8.97 35.38 0.02
C GLY A 646 -9.99 34.58 0.84
N GLY A 647 -9.53 33.74 1.77
CA GLY A 647 -10.35 32.82 2.56
C GLY A 647 -10.61 31.47 1.88
N VAL A 648 -10.32 31.33 0.58
CA VAL A 648 -10.54 30.10 -0.19
C VAL A 648 -9.28 29.24 -0.19
N ALA A 649 -9.43 27.96 0.13
CA ALA A 649 -8.36 26.98 0.00
C ALA A 649 -8.07 26.63 -1.46
N LYS A 650 -6.80 26.69 -1.86
CA LYS A 650 -6.35 26.29 -3.21
C LYS A 650 -5.17 25.33 -3.16
N LEU A 651 -5.22 24.28 -3.97
CA LEU A 651 -4.06 23.45 -4.30
C LEU A 651 -3.21 24.18 -5.35
N SER A 652 -1.90 24.29 -5.16
CA SER A 652 -1.01 24.92 -6.15
C SER A 652 0.43 24.43 -6.05
N THR A 653 1.12 24.34 -7.19
CA THR A 653 2.57 24.09 -7.28
C THR A 653 3.31 25.30 -7.87
N ASN A 654 2.60 26.27 -8.45
CA ASN A 654 3.13 27.53 -9.00
C ASN A 654 3.67 28.42 -7.87
N GLN A 655 4.99 28.63 -7.80
CA GLN A 655 5.64 29.41 -6.75
C GLN A 655 5.72 30.92 -7.02
N THR A 656 5.70 31.35 -8.29
CA THR A 656 5.73 32.79 -8.64
C THR A 656 4.40 33.48 -8.33
N ASN A 657 3.29 32.94 -8.80
CA ASN A 657 1.97 33.53 -8.65
C ASN A 657 1.23 32.91 -7.46
N LYS A 658 1.44 33.47 -6.26
CA LYS A 658 0.80 32.99 -5.02
C LYS A 658 -0.74 33.10 -5.00
N SER A 659 -1.36 33.82 -5.94
CA SER A 659 -2.84 33.88 -6.10
C SER A 659 -3.42 32.74 -6.96
N SER A 660 -2.57 32.06 -7.74
CA SER A 660 -2.93 30.94 -8.61
C SER A 660 -3.21 29.65 -7.81
N GLY A 661 -3.75 28.65 -8.51
CA GLY A 661 -4.09 27.35 -7.94
C GLY A 661 -5.56 26.97 -8.12
N SER A 662 -5.84 25.69 -7.91
CA SER A 662 -7.15 25.07 -8.03
C SER A 662 -7.93 25.18 -6.73
N ALA A 663 -9.04 25.90 -6.75
CA ALA A 663 -9.93 25.99 -5.60
C ALA A 663 -10.50 24.61 -5.24
N ILE A 664 -10.46 24.29 -3.95
CA ILE A 664 -10.96 23.03 -3.38
C ILE A 664 -12.50 23.05 -3.34
N GLY A 665 -13.08 21.88 -3.64
CA GLY A 665 -14.50 21.63 -3.80
C GLY A 665 -15.08 20.85 -2.61
N TYR A 666 -15.74 19.74 -2.93
CA TYR A 666 -16.20 18.76 -1.94
C TYR A 666 -15.06 17.86 -1.48
N LEU A 667 -15.14 17.47 -0.21
CA LEU A 667 -14.48 16.31 0.38
C LEU A 667 -15.46 15.14 0.33
N HIS A 668 -15.00 13.99 -0.13
CA HIS A 668 -15.71 12.71 -0.09
C HIS A 668 -15.01 11.84 0.95
N ILE A 669 -15.74 11.37 1.95
CA ILE A 669 -15.15 10.74 3.13
C ILE A 669 -15.59 9.27 3.18
N LEU A 670 -14.72 8.38 3.63
CA LEU A 670 -15.05 6.99 3.98
C LEU A 670 -14.47 6.64 5.35
N TYR A 671 -15.32 6.17 6.27
CA TYR A 671 -14.95 5.67 7.59
C TYR A 671 -14.92 4.13 7.63
N LEU A 672 -14.26 3.57 8.66
CA LEU A 672 -14.05 2.13 8.75
C LEU A 672 -15.30 1.30 9.11
N GLY A 673 -16.25 1.87 9.85
CA GLY A 673 -17.45 1.13 10.29
C GLY A 673 -17.19 0.08 11.38
N THR A 674 -16.14 0.25 12.18
CA THR A 674 -15.69 -0.74 13.19
C THR A 674 -16.79 -1.09 14.21
N THR A 675 -17.57 -0.11 14.67
CA THR A 675 -18.68 -0.33 15.62
C THR A 675 -19.77 -1.24 15.03
N GLN A 676 -20.08 -1.07 13.75
CA GLN A 676 -21.09 -1.83 13.02
C GLN A 676 -20.60 -3.26 12.79
N TRP A 677 -19.32 -3.42 12.41
CA TRP A 677 -18.66 -4.72 12.35
C TRP A 677 -18.71 -5.47 13.69
N GLU A 678 -18.32 -4.82 14.78
CA GLU A 678 -18.39 -5.41 16.12
C GLU A 678 -19.82 -5.81 16.49
N ASN A 679 -20.81 -4.95 16.24
CA ASN A 679 -22.21 -5.22 16.53
C ASN A 679 -22.79 -6.35 15.68
N TYR A 680 -22.31 -6.54 14.45
CA TYR A 680 -22.70 -7.64 13.56
C TYR A 680 -22.13 -9.01 14.00
N PHE A 681 -21.05 -9.02 14.77
CA PHE A 681 -20.38 -10.23 15.26
C PHE A 681 -20.52 -10.50 16.77
N LYS A 682 -21.22 -9.63 17.51
CA LYS A 682 -21.76 -9.90 18.85
C LYS A 682 -22.93 -10.90 18.76
#